data_AF-A0AAJ0ESB2-F1
#
_entry.id   AF-A0AAJ0ESB2-F1
#
_cell.length_a   1.000
_cell.length_b   1.000
_cell.length_c   1.000
_cell.angle_alpha   90.00
_cell.angle_beta   90.00
_cell.angle_gamma   90.00
#
_symmetry.space_group_name_H-M   'P 1'
#
loop_
_entity.id
_entity.type
_entity.pdbx_description
1 polymer ?
#
loop_
_entity_poly.entity_id
_entity_poly.type
_entity_poly.pdbx_seq_one_letter_code
_entity_poly.pdbx_strand_id
1 'polypeptide(L)'
;MTTLYEAMQTSLWKKDIWRLEKKHEGERIETDDLKNAGQLSVERHVKAEASFLEHLAFAGLVADKLEFESEYRDMINEYATSSSSDLMLDKTLPCLSFLRSSDPSVEPIHQSYHFIHLTFQEYFAARHFVQHWNHHQPFKQHLPGQRSGGDITPVEFFKRHKYDTQYDVMWRFVAGLLDKEKNASNFFEEIEKEPIDLLGPTHQRLVMHCLNEAFELPTGLRDQREGRLLQWVLFERDFAGSSTFIREPEIPEPVLNSALNASGGKTSFLDALNYSQRHLSDTSMAALVRLLKDEDGDVRKSAAKALGNQWTSSDTITAALVGLLKDEDKYVRSSAAEALGNQSTLSDTTTAALIELLKDEDWRVQSSTADALVNQSTLSDNTIVAIVGLLEDEDKYVRYFAAKALGNQSTLSETTMAALVRLLKEEDSNVRYYAAKVLGNQSTLSDTTMVAFIGLLEDEDKYVRSSAARALGNQSTLSDTTTAALVELLKDEDSNVRYYAAITLGNQSTLSDTTMVAFIGLLKDEDGDIRSSAAYVLGIQSTLSDTTMVALVGLLKDEGSNVRESAAKTLGNQSTLSYTTMAALVGLLKDEDSNVRSSAAYVLGIQSTLSDTTMVALVGLLKDEGSNVRESAAKTLGNQSTLSDKILDTLGMYVQPEEQTLDYSHDLESFYESFLQRSFQEHFCLSVDRDVYVINQASGLRKAKLKDESRFQVEIRTAQCQLEKTYSLGLWSALGRQNEDTIHHG
;
A
#
# COMPACT_ATOMS: atom_id res chain seq x y z
N MET A 1 18.38 -0.52 -11.68
CA MET A 1 18.70 -0.76 -10.25
C MET A 1 20.22 -0.76 -10.01
N THR A 2 20.98 -1.48 -10.82
CA THR A 2 22.44 -1.69 -10.68
C THR A 2 23.24 -0.39 -10.54
N THR A 3 23.04 0.56 -11.46
CA THR A 3 23.73 1.87 -11.44
C THR A 3 23.51 2.64 -10.14
N LEU A 4 22.30 2.55 -9.56
CA LEU A 4 21.98 3.21 -8.28
C LEU A 4 22.77 2.58 -7.13
N TYR A 5 22.81 1.24 -7.08
CA TYR A 5 23.51 0.51 -6.03
C TYR A 5 25.03 0.67 -6.12
N GLU A 6 25.61 0.77 -7.32
CA GLU A 6 27.03 1.12 -7.49
C GLU A 6 27.33 2.54 -6.99
N ALA A 7 26.46 3.51 -7.27
CA ALA A 7 26.61 4.89 -6.79
C ALA A 7 26.49 4.96 -5.26
N MET A 8 25.53 4.24 -4.68
CA MET A 8 25.39 4.09 -3.23
C MET A 8 26.62 3.42 -2.62
N GLN A 9 27.05 2.27 -3.17
CA GLN A 9 28.24 1.54 -2.72
C GLN A 9 29.47 2.44 -2.74
N THR A 10 29.70 3.17 -3.84
CA THR A 10 30.84 4.08 -3.97
C THR A 10 30.80 5.17 -2.89
N SER A 11 29.63 5.75 -2.66
CA SER A 11 29.44 6.79 -1.64
C SER A 11 29.67 6.26 -0.22
N LEU A 12 29.20 5.05 0.07
CA LEU A 12 29.42 4.38 1.35
C LEU A 12 30.88 3.98 1.56
N TRP A 13 31.56 3.47 0.53
CA TRP A 13 32.98 3.15 0.62
C TRP A 13 33.86 4.38 0.88
N LYS A 14 33.54 5.54 0.29
CA LYS A 14 34.27 6.79 0.59
C LYS A 14 34.23 7.13 2.08
N LYS A 15 33.09 6.89 2.74
CA LYS A 15 32.92 7.09 4.18
C LYS A 15 33.65 6.02 4.99
N ASP A 16 33.56 4.77 4.56
CA ASP A 16 34.17 3.64 5.27
C ASP A 16 35.71 3.66 5.18
N ILE A 17 36.29 4.13 4.07
CA ILE A 17 37.75 4.32 3.92
C ILE A 17 38.31 5.19 5.05
N TRP A 18 37.63 6.28 5.38
CA TRP A 18 38.05 7.18 6.46
C TRP A 18 37.92 6.51 7.83
N ARG A 19 36.85 5.76 8.07
CA ARG A 19 36.60 5.00 9.32
C ARG A 19 37.59 3.86 9.52
N LEU A 20 37.99 3.22 8.43
CA LEU A 20 38.99 2.14 8.40
C LEU A 20 40.44 2.66 8.44
N GLU A 21 40.63 3.99 8.49
CA GLU A 21 41.94 4.65 8.57
C GLU A 21 42.91 4.23 7.46
N LYS A 22 42.40 4.00 6.24
CA LYS A 22 43.23 3.57 5.11
C LYS A 22 44.28 4.64 4.75
N LYS A 23 45.40 4.17 4.20
CA LYS A 23 46.53 5.00 3.84
C LYS A 23 46.86 4.94 2.35
N HIS A 24 47.36 6.05 1.81
CA HIS A 24 47.98 6.13 0.49
C HIS A 24 49.37 6.73 0.66
N GLU A 25 50.41 6.05 0.14
CA GLU A 25 51.82 6.48 0.28
C GLU A 25 52.30 6.74 1.72
N GLY A 26 51.63 6.14 2.72
CA GLY A 26 51.96 6.27 4.14
C GLY A 26 51.14 7.31 4.91
N GLU A 27 50.38 8.17 4.21
CA GLU A 27 49.50 9.18 4.80
C GLU A 27 48.05 8.68 4.86
N ARG A 28 47.29 9.14 5.87
CA ARG A 28 45.86 8.79 6.02
C ARG A 28 45.06 9.50 4.94
N ILE A 29 44.13 8.77 4.32
CA ILE A 29 43.24 9.33 3.31
C ILE A 29 42.14 10.14 4.02
N GLU A 30 42.05 11.44 3.72
CA GLU A 30 41.01 12.30 4.26
C GLU A 30 39.74 12.24 3.39
N THR A 31 38.60 12.63 3.98
CA THR A 31 37.32 12.63 3.26
C THR A 31 37.33 13.57 2.05
N ASP A 32 38.09 14.66 2.12
CA ASP A 32 38.23 15.63 1.03
C ASP A 32 39.00 15.05 -0.17
N ASP A 33 39.97 14.17 0.06
CA ASP A 33 40.75 13.50 -1.00
C ASP A 33 39.88 12.58 -1.86
N LEU A 34 38.80 12.04 -1.26
CA LEU A 34 37.90 11.08 -1.91
C LEU A 34 36.67 11.73 -2.55
N LYS A 35 36.46 13.03 -2.36
CA LYS A 35 35.25 13.74 -2.83
C LYS A 35 35.04 13.51 -4.33
N ASN A 36 36.10 13.66 -5.12
CA ASN A 36 36.09 13.49 -6.57
C ASN A 36 36.67 12.15 -7.05
N ALA A 37 37.03 11.24 -6.13
CA ALA A 37 37.57 9.94 -6.52
C ALA A 37 36.51 9.10 -7.26
N GLY A 38 36.91 8.52 -8.39
CA GLY A 38 36.09 7.59 -9.17
C GLY A 38 36.01 6.20 -8.52
N GLN A 39 35.02 5.41 -8.92
CA GLN A 39 34.71 4.09 -8.35
C GLN A 39 35.93 3.16 -8.27
N LEU A 40 36.66 2.98 -9.38
CA LEU A 40 37.85 2.11 -9.42
C LEU A 40 38.94 2.53 -8.44
N SER A 41 39.09 3.84 -8.18
CA SER A 41 40.09 4.34 -7.22
C SER A 41 39.66 4.04 -5.79
N VAL A 42 38.37 4.24 -5.48
CA VAL A 42 37.78 3.93 -4.17
C VAL A 42 37.90 2.44 -3.88
N GLU A 43 37.52 1.57 -4.82
CA GLU A 43 37.54 0.12 -4.65
C GLU A 43 38.95 -0.45 -4.42
N ARG A 44 40.01 0.18 -4.96
CA ARG A 44 41.40 -0.24 -4.69
C ARG A 44 41.76 -0.15 -3.20
N HIS A 45 41.21 0.81 -2.46
CA HIS A 45 41.52 0.99 -1.03
C HIS A 45 40.79 0.01 -0.12
N VAL A 46 39.65 -0.54 -0.58
CA VAL A 46 38.76 -1.42 0.19
C VAL A 46 38.64 -2.81 -0.42
N LYS A 47 39.63 -3.23 -1.23
CA LYS A 47 39.56 -4.49 -1.98
C LYS A 47 39.33 -5.70 -1.07
N ALA A 48 39.98 -5.75 0.09
CA ALA A 48 39.82 -6.83 1.05
C ALA A 48 38.42 -6.84 1.66
N GLU A 49 37.92 -5.68 2.09
CA GLU A 49 36.59 -5.53 2.68
C GLU A 49 35.47 -5.83 1.68
N ALA A 50 35.61 -5.34 0.44
CA ALA A 50 34.67 -5.62 -0.63
C ALA A 50 34.63 -7.12 -0.95
N SER A 51 35.81 -7.77 -1.03
CA SER A 51 35.88 -9.21 -1.25
C SER A 51 35.24 -10.00 -0.10
N PHE A 52 35.47 -9.60 1.15
CA PHE A 52 34.80 -10.22 2.30
C PHE A 52 33.27 -10.08 2.22
N LEU A 53 32.75 -8.88 1.94
CA LEU A 53 31.30 -8.67 1.80
C LEU A 53 30.69 -9.47 0.64
N GLU A 54 31.40 -9.57 -0.49
CA GLU A 54 31.01 -10.38 -1.66
C GLU A 54 30.88 -11.87 -1.29
N HIS A 55 31.86 -12.42 -0.57
CA HIS A 55 31.81 -13.81 -0.08
C HIS A 55 30.74 -14.01 0.98
N LEU A 56 30.63 -13.12 1.97
CA LEU A 56 29.64 -13.20 3.05
C LEU A 56 28.22 -13.15 2.48
N ALA A 57 27.98 -12.25 1.53
CA ALA A 57 26.70 -12.07 0.90
C ALA A 57 26.28 -13.27 0.06
N PHE A 58 27.16 -13.77 -0.80
CA PHE A 58 26.90 -14.95 -1.62
C PHE A 58 26.69 -16.20 -0.75
N ALA A 59 27.53 -16.39 0.26
CA ALA A 59 27.39 -17.47 1.23
C ALA A 59 26.05 -17.40 1.98
N GLY A 60 25.69 -16.22 2.48
CA GLY A 60 24.45 -15.98 3.19
C GLY A 60 23.24 -16.27 2.33
N LEU A 61 23.25 -15.83 1.06
CA LEU A 61 22.15 -16.09 0.13
C LEU A 61 22.00 -17.59 -0.14
N VAL A 62 23.09 -18.30 -0.41
CA VAL A 62 23.08 -19.76 -0.64
C VAL A 62 22.62 -20.56 0.60
N ALA A 63 22.92 -20.06 1.80
CA ALA A 63 22.55 -20.68 3.07
C ALA A 63 21.20 -20.20 3.63
N ASP A 64 20.49 -19.32 2.91
CA ASP A 64 19.27 -18.63 3.38
C ASP A 64 19.44 -17.98 4.77
N LYS A 65 20.60 -17.35 4.98
CA LYS A 65 21.03 -16.73 6.25
C LYS A 65 21.01 -15.21 6.13
N LEU A 66 20.27 -14.56 7.03
CA LEU A 66 20.16 -13.10 7.14
C LEU A 66 21.03 -12.52 8.27
N GLU A 67 21.23 -13.28 9.34
CA GLU A 67 22.08 -12.90 10.48
C GLU A 67 23.34 -13.76 10.52
N PHE A 68 24.51 -13.13 10.65
CA PHE A 68 25.82 -13.75 10.58
C PHE A 68 26.51 -13.71 11.96
N GLU A 69 26.41 -14.83 12.68
CA GLU A 69 27.10 -15.07 13.96
C GLU A 69 28.63 -15.12 13.76
N SER A 70 29.38 -14.97 14.86
CA SER A 70 30.85 -14.88 14.83
C SER A 70 31.51 -16.06 14.12
N GLU A 71 31.13 -17.30 14.46
CA GLU A 71 31.71 -18.53 13.88
C GLU A 71 31.54 -18.58 12.35
N TYR A 72 30.39 -18.11 11.85
CA TYR A 72 30.12 -18.06 10.42
C TYR A 72 30.99 -17.01 9.72
N ARG A 73 31.15 -15.83 10.33
CA ARG A 73 31.95 -14.73 9.77
C ARG A 73 33.43 -15.08 9.72
N ASP A 74 33.96 -15.68 10.78
CA ASP A 74 35.37 -16.06 10.89
C ASP A 74 35.74 -17.08 9.80
N MET A 75 34.88 -18.07 9.59
CA MET A 75 35.07 -19.07 8.53
C MET A 75 35.03 -18.45 7.12
N ILE A 76 34.13 -17.49 6.87
CA ILE A 76 34.09 -16.77 5.58
C ILE A 76 35.36 -15.92 5.38
N ASN A 77 35.88 -15.30 6.44
CA ASN A 77 37.12 -14.53 6.38
C ASN A 77 38.32 -15.43 6.06
N GLU A 78 38.43 -16.61 6.66
CA GLU A 78 39.47 -17.60 6.32
C GLU A 78 39.39 -18.02 4.83
N TYR A 79 38.18 -18.21 4.32
CA TYR A 79 37.97 -18.61 2.93
C TYR A 79 38.32 -17.48 1.93
N ALA A 80 37.86 -16.26 2.20
CA ALA A 80 38.10 -15.09 1.35
C ALA A 80 39.59 -14.68 1.28
N THR A 81 40.40 -15.03 2.30
CA THR A 81 41.77 -14.53 2.48
C THR A 81 42.87 -15.45 1.95
N SER A 82 42.53 -16.50 1.20
CA SER A 82 43.51 -17.33 0.45
C SER A 82 44.39 -16.51 -0.54
N SER A 83 44.09 -15.22 -0.71
CA SER A 83 44.96 -14.19 -1.30
C SER A 83 45.08 -12.93 -0.43
N SER A 84 45.93 -13.02 0.61
CA SER A 84 46.86 -11.94 1.05
C SER A 84 46.41 -10.82 2.00
N SER A 85 45.32 -10.92 2.76
CA SER A 85 45.13 -10.03 3.95
C SER A 85 44.07 -10.55 4.92
N ASP A 86 44.48 -11.10 6.06
CA ASP A 86 43.58 -11.46 7.15
C ASP A 86 42.92 -10.18 7.72
N LEU A 87 41.59 -10.06 7.59
CA LEU A 87 40.86 -8.91 8.12
C LEU A 87 40.60 -9.12 9.61
N MET A 88 40.97 -8.13 10.41
CA MET A 88 40.57 -8.06 11.83
C MET A 88 39.08 -7.70 11.90
N LEU A 89 38.20 -8.71 11.83
CA LEU A 89 36.75 -8.51 11.69
C LEU A 89 36.15 -7.67 12.84
N ASP A 90 36.65 -7.85 14.05
CA ASP A 90 36.27 -7.09 15.25
C ASP A 90 36.46 -5.57 15.09
N LYS A 91 37.47 -5.15 14.31
CA LYS A 91 37.74 -3.73 14.00
C LYS A 91 37.11 -3.28 12.69
N THR A 92 37.02 -4.19 11.72
CA THR A 92 36.57 -3.87 10.36
C THR A 92 35.05 -3.72 10.30
N LEU A 93 34.28 -4.69 10.82
CA LEU A 93 32.82 -4.73 10.63
C LEU A 93 32.07 -3.53 11.25
N PRO A 94 32.42 -3.02 12.45
CA PRO A 94 31.79 -1.81 12.99
C PRO A 94 31.96 -0.57 12.10
N CYS A 95 33.00 -0.53 11.26
CA CYS A 95 33.28 0.58 10.37
C CYS A 95 32.50 0.50 9.04
N LEU A 96 32.05 -0.69 8.64
CA LEU A 96 31.36 -0.92 7.38
C LEU A 96 29.93 -0.38 7.42
N SER A 97 29.59 0.46 6.45
CA SER A 97 28.26 1.08 6.38
C SER A 97 27.17 0.09 5.95
N PHE A 98 27.53 -1.04 5.34
CA PHE A 98 26.63 -2.06 4.80
C PHE A 98 26.08 -3.05 5.83
N LEU A 99 26.72 -3.16 7.00
CA LEU A 99 26.34 -4.11 8.04
C LEU A 99 25.84 -3.39 9.30
N ARG A 100 24.98 -4.07 10.07
CA ARG A 100 24.51 -3.65 11.39
C ARG A 100 24.63 -4.81 12.36
N SER A 101 24.94 -4.47 13.61
CA SER A 101 24.98 -5.43 14.72
C SER A 101 23.56 -5.63 15.25
N SER A 102 23.13 -6.89 15.38
CA SER A 102 21.85 -7.24 16.00
C SER A 102 21.88 -7.03 17.52
N ASP A 103 23.06 -7.18 18.14
CA ASP A 103 23.26 -7.11 19.60
C ASP A 103 24.40 -6.15 19.97
N PRO A 104 24.18 -4.83 19.91
CA PRO A 104 25.24 -3.84 20.15
C PRO A 104 25.77 -3.82 21.59
N SER A 105 25.10 -4.50 22.52
CA SER A 105 25.48 -4.60 23.94
C SER A 105 26.55 -5.67 24.21
N VAL A 106 26.77 -6.59 23.26
CA VAL A 106 27.75 -7.68 23.36
C VAL A 106 29.12 -7.21 22.84
N GLU A 107 30.23 -7.77 23.33
CA GLU A 107 31.56 -7.45 22.81
C GLU A 107 31.64 -7.69 21.28
N PRO A 108 32.30 -6.82 20.48
CA PRO A 108 32.31 -6.90 19.01
C PRO A 108 32.66 -8.27 18.42
N ILE A 109 33.48 -9.05 19.13
CA ILE A 109 33.89 -10.40 18.74
C ILE A 109 32.74 -11.41 18.73
N HIS A 110 31.70 -11.21 19.56
CA HIS A 110 30.55 -12.10 19.70
C HIS A 110 29.26 -11.54 19.07
N GLN A 111 29.30 -10.35 18.48
CA GLN A 111 28.13 -9.74 17.85
C GLN A 111 27.71 -10.49 16.58
N SER A 112 26.40 -10.67 16.41
CA SER A 112 25.81 -11.06 15.12
C SER A 112 25.62 -9.84 14.24
N TYR A 113 25.87 -9.98 12.94
CA TYR A 113 25.69 -8.90 11.97
C TYR A 113 24.67 -9.26 10.90
N HIS A 114 23.94 -8.30 10.37
CA HIS A 114 23.10 -8.46 9.18
C HIS A 114 23.36 -7.32 8.20
N PHE A 115 23.04 -7.51 6.91
CA PHE A 115 23.07 -6.43 5.93
C PHE A 115 21.98 -5.41 6.27
N ILE A 116 22.31 -4.13 6.20
CA ILE A 116 21.37 -3.02 6.47
C ILE A 116 20.11 -3.09 5.60
N HIS A 117 20.23 -3.70 4.41
CA HIS A 117 19.14 -3.99 3.51
C HIS A 117 19.45 -5.28 2.74
N LEU A 118 18.47 -6.16 2.56
CA LEU A 118 18.63 -7.44 1.84
C LEU A 118 19.19 -7.23 0.43
N THR A 119 18.75 -6.20 -0.27
CA THR A 119 19.27 -5.87 -1.60
C THR A 119 20.76 -5.54 -1.66
N PHE A 120 21.39 -5.08 -0.57
CA PHE A 120 22.85 -4.99 -0.52
C PHE A 120 23.50 -6.38 -0.48
N GLN A 121 22.91 -7.34 0.24
CA GLN A 121 23.35 -8.73 0.21
C GLN A 121 23.22 -9.28 -1.21
N GLU A 122 22.07 -9.14 -1.86
CA GLU A 122 21.85 -9.62 -3.23
C GLU A 122 22.82 -8.98 -4.24
N TYR A 123 23.10 -7.68 -4.08
CA TYR A 123 24.05 -6.95 -4.91
C TYR A 123 25.50 -7.42 -4.74
N PHE A 124 25.99 -7.59 -3.51
CA PHE A 124 27.35 -8.12 -3.27
C PHE A 124 27.46 -9.59 -3.69
N ALA A 125 26.40 -10.39 -3.53
CA ALA A 125 26.33 -11.75 -4.05
C ALA A 125 26.41 -11.78 -5.59
N ALA A 126 25.72 -10.86 -6.27
CA ALA A 126 25.81 -10.70 -7.72
C ALA A 126 27.23 -10.35 -8.18
N ARG A 127 27.92 -9.43 -7.49
CA ARG A 127 29.33 -9.10 -7.77
C ARG A 127 30.25 -10.32 -7.65
N HIS A 128 30.10 -11.10 -6.58
CA HIS A 128 30.84 -12.35 -6.40
C HIS A 128 30.61 -13.33 -7.55
N PHE A 129 29.34 -13.49 -7.96
CA PHE A 129 28.97 -14.36 -9.07
C PHE A 129 29.58 -13.90 -10.40
N VAL A 130 29.50 -12.60 -10.71
CA VAL A 130 30.04 -12.01 -11.96
C VAL A 130 31.55 -12.20 -12.06
N GLN A 131 32.28 -12.03 -10.95
CA GLN A 131 33.72 -12.31 -10.92
C GLN A 131 34.02 -13.76 -11.32
N HIS A 132 33.31 -14.73 -10.77
CA HIS A 132 33.50 -16.14 -11.09
C HIS A 132 33.05 -16.47 -12.53
N TRP A 133 31.96 -15.85 -12.99
CA TRP A 133 31.46 -15.97 -14.35
C TRP A 133 32.51 -15.54 -15.39
N ASN A 134 33.09 -14.36 -15.22
CA ASN A 134 34.06 -13.79 -16.17
C ASN A 134 35.40 -14.54 -16.18
N HIS A 135 35.80 -15.12 -15.05
CA HIS A 135 37.04 -15.91 -14.96
C HIS A 135 36.84 -17.41 -15.22
N HIS A 136 35.60 -17.86 -15.49
CA HIS A 136 35.23 -19.27 -15.58
C HIS A 136 35.70 -20.11 -14.39
N GLN A 137 35.72 -19.51 -13.20
CA GLN A 137 36.17 -20.16 -11.97
C GLN A 137 34.99 -20.80 -11.25
N PRO A 138 35.08 -22.07 -10.81
CA PRO A 138 34.02 -22.68 -10.02
C PRO A 138 34.02 -22.13 -8.59
N PHE A 139 32.85 -22.15 -7.96
CA PHE A 139 32.71 -21.87 -6.54
C PHE A 139 33.26 -23.08 -5.76
N LYS A 140 34.30 -22.88 -4.94
CA LYS A 140 34.85 -23.98 -4.13
C LYS A 140 33.87 -24.33 -3.00
N GLN A 141 33.56 -25.61 -2.80
CA GLN A 141 32.68 -26.03 -1.71
C GLN A 141 33.37 -25.97 -0.35
N HIS A 142 33.27 -24.84 0.36
CA HIS A 142 33.47 -24.74 1.82
C HIS A 142 32.47 -23.76 2.46
N LEU A 143 31.29 -23.60 1.85
CA LEU A 143 30.19 -22.84 2.46
C LEU A 143 29.47 -23.72 3.51
N PRO A 144 29.11 -23.16 4.68
CA PRO A 144 28.58 -23.95 5.78
C PRO A 144 27.15 -24.42 5.48
N GLY A 145 26.88 -25.71 5.74
CA GLY A 145 25.53 -26.29 5.65
C GLY A 145 25.24 -27.22 4.46
N GLN A 146 26.12 -27.32 3.46
CA GLN A 146 25.95 -28.29 2.36
C GLN A 146 26.73 -29.60 2.59
N ARG A 147 26.05 -30.75 2.49
CA ARG A 147 26.68 -32.08 2.46
C ARG A 147 27.19 -32.38 1.05
N SER A 148 28.51 -32.54 0.92
CA SER A 148 29.26 -33.30 -0.09
C SER A 148 28.70 -33.29 -1.53
N GLY A 149 29.05 -32.26 -2.31
CA GLY A 149 28.99 -32.26 -3.78
C GLY A 149 30.31 -31.71 -4.38
N GLY A 150 30.54 -31.83 -5.68
CA GLY A 150 31.74 -31.24 -6.31
C GLY A 150 31.70 -29.71 -6.36
N ASP A 151 32.83 -29.09 -6.73
CA ASP A 151 32.91 -27.68 -7.11
C ASP A 151 31.86 -27.36 -8.20
N ILE A 152 31.08 -26.29 -8.02
CA ILE A 152 29.98 -25.93 -8.92
C ILE A 152 30.37 -24.73 -9.78
N THR A 153 30.21 -24.84 -11.09
CA THR A 153 30.51 -23.73 -12.02
C THR A 153 29.44 -22.63 -11.95
N PRO A 154 29.75 -21.37 -12.30
CA PRO A 154 28.76 -20.30 -12.36
C PRO A 154 27.57 -20.61 -13.28
N VAL A 155 27.83 -21.27 -14.41
CA VAL A 155 26.78 -21.72 -15.34
C VAL A 155 25.89 -22.78 -14.68
N GLU A 156 26.46 -23.76 -13.99
CA GLU A 156 25.67 -24.80 -13.30
C GLU A 156 24.90 -24.24 -12.11
N PHE A 157 25.48 -23.30 -11.37
CA PHE A 157 24.81 -22.57 -10.29
C PHE A 157 23.63 -21.77 -10.83
N PHE A 158 23.84 -20.99 -11.88
CA PHE A 158 22.79 -20.23 -12.54
C PHE A 158 21.67 -21.15 -13.01
N LYS A 159 21.98 -22.25 -13.71
CA LYS A 159 20.98 -23.23 -14.16
C LYS A 159 20.15 -23.78 -13.01
N ARG A 160 20.77 -24.09 -11.87
CA ARG A 160 20.09 -24.64 -10.69
C ARG A 160 19.14 -23.64 -10.01
N HIS A 161 19.47 -22.36 -10.03
CA HIS A 161 18.77 -21.29 -9.30
C HIS A 161 18.07 -20.27 -10.21
N LYS A 162 18.01 -20.57 -11.51
CA LYS A 162 17.52 -19.67 -12.57
C LYS A 162 16.14 -19.09 -12.30
N TYR A 163 15.21 -19.93 -11.84
CA TYR A 163 13.82 -19.53 -11.58
C TYR A 163 13.51 -19.46 -10.09
N ASP A 164 14.52 -19.47 -9.23
CA ASP A 164 14.34 -19.35 -7.79
C ASP A 164 14.16 -17.86 -7.43
N THR A 165 13.04 -17.56 -6.76
CA THR A 165 12.65 -16.18 -6.42
C THR A 165 13.65 -15.52 -5.47
N GLN A 166 14.36 -16.30 -4.66
CA GLN A 166 15.41 -15.81 -3.76
C GLN A 166 16.56 -15.13 -4.54
N TYR A 167 16.74 -15.49 -5.82
CA TYR A 167 17.83 -15.00 -6.65
C TYR A 167 17.37 -14.00 -7.72
N ASP A 168 16.09 -13.67 -7.82
CA ASP A 168 15.58 -12.79 -8.89
C ASP A 168 16.28 -11.42 -8.90
N VAL A 169 16.36 -10.76 -7.74
CA VAL A 169 17.06 -9.48 -7.60
C VAL A 169 18.57 -9.63 -7.85
N MET A 170 19.17 -10.74 -7.42
CA MET A 170 20.57 -11.04 -7.72
C MET A 170 20.78 -11.16 -9.24
N TRP A 171 19.90 -11.84 -9.98
CA TRP A 171 20.00 -11.98 -11.44
C TRP A 171 19.88 -10.65 -12.17
N ARG A 172 19.04 -9.74 -11.68
CA ARG A 172 18.95 -8.36 -12.17
C ARG A 172 20.30 -7.65 -12.06
N PHE A 173 20.94 -7.72 -10.89
CA PHE A 173 22.28 -7.16 -10.70
C PHE A 173 23.34 -7.85 -11.57
N VAL A 174 23.31 -9.18 -11.70
CA VAL A 174 24.24 -9.92 -12.56
C VAL A 174 24.13 -9.44 -14.00
N ALA A 175 22.91 -9.27 -14.52
CA ALA A 175 22.70 -8.76 -15.88
C ALA A 175 23.29 -7.36 -16.08
N GLY A 176 23.00 -6.42 -15.17
CA GLY A 176 23.52 -5.05 -15.25
C GLY A 176 25.04 -4.95 -15.09
N LEU A 177 25.62 -5.74 -14.19
CA LEU A 177 27.08 -5.78 -13.98
C LEU A 177 27.81 -6.39 -15.20
N LEU A 178 27.29 -7.48 -15.77
CA LEU A 178 27.85 -8.09 -16.98
C LEU A 178 27.71 -7.22 -18.21
N ASP A 179 26.65 -6.42 -18.30
CA ASP A 179 26.42 -5.49 -19.41
C ASP A 179 27.52 -4.43 -19.47
N LYS A 180 27.87 -3.84 -18.32
CA LYS A 180 28.99 -2.90 -18.20
C LYS A 180 30.35 -3.50 -18.56
N GLU A 181 30.55 -4.79 -18.26
CA GLU A 181 31.76 -5.53 -18.63
C GLU A 181 31.71 -6.06 -20.07
N LYS A 182 30.67 -5.73 -20.84
CA LYS A 182 30.43 -6.18 -22.23
C LYS A 182 30.38 -7.70 -22.38
N ASN A 183 29.92 -8.39 -21.33
CA ASN A 183 29.78 -9.85 -21.30
C ASN A 183 28.32 -10.32 -21.07
N ALA A 184 27.35 -9.39 -21.07
CA ALA A 184 25.93 -9.74 -20.91
C ALA A 184 25.42 -10.69 -22.01
N SER A 185 25.89 -10.58 -23.26
CA SER A 185 25.42 -11.44 -24.36
C SER A 185 25.54 -12.92 -24.04
N ASN A 186 26.67 -13.36 -23.46
CA ASN A 186 26.87 -14.76 -23.08
C ASN A 186 25.89 -15.21 -21.98
N PHE A 187 25.57 -14.31 -21.04
CA PHE A 187 24.57 -14.58 -20.01
C PHE A 187 23.17 -14.71 -20.60
N PHE A 188 22.76 -13.82 -21.49
CA PHE A 188 21.47 -13.91 -22.18
C PHE A 188 21.34 -15.15 -23.08
N GLU A 189 22.44 -15.64 -23.66
CA GLU A 189 22.44 -16.93 -24.37
C GLU A 189 22.34 -18.12 -23.42
N GLU A 190 22.92 -18.06 -22.21
CA GLU A 190 22.74 -19.10 -21.18
C GLU A 190 21.35 -19.06 -20.54
N ILE A 191 20.70 -17.89 -20.43
CA ILE A 191 19.30 -17.76 -19.99
C ILE A 191 18.38 -18.59 -20.92
N GLU A 192 18.68 -18.71 -22.20
CA GLU A 192 17.84 -19.47 -23.14
C GLU A 192 18.00 -21.00 -23.03
N LYS A 193 19.04 -21.47 -22.32
CA LYS A 193 19.34 -22.89 -22.21
C LYS A 193 18.60 -23.55 -21.04
N GLU A 194 18.61 -24.88 -21.03
CA GLU A 194 18.05 -25.69 -19.94
C GLU A 194 18.61 -25.28 -18.56
N PRO A 195 17.78 -25.27 -17.50
CA PRO A 195 16.38 -25.70 -17.49
C PRO A 195 15.40 -24.66 -18.08
N ILE A 196 14.40 -25.14 -18.81
CA ILE A 196 13.36 -24.33 -19.44
C ILE A 196 12.11 -24.35 -18.57
N ASP A 197 11.48 -23.19 -18.37
CA ASP A 197 10.14 -23.11 -17.80
C ASP A 197 9.14 -23.65 -18.83
N LEU A 198 8.58 -24.82 -18.56
CA LEU A 198 7.63 -25.50 -19.44
C LEU A 198 6.33 -24.70 -19.60
N LEU A 199 5.99 -23.83 -18.64
CA LEU A 199 4.84 -22.94 -18.75
C LEU A 199 5.19 -21.72 -19.59
N GLY A 200 6.32 -21.07 -19.26
CA GLY A 200 6.91 -19.96 -20.01
C GLY A 200 6.91 -18.59 -19.29
N PRO A 201 5.85 -18.19 -18.56
CA PRO A 201 5.77 -16.83 -18.01
C PRO A 201 6.87 -16.45 -17.03
N THR A 202 7.34 -17.39 -16.19
CA THR A 202 8.42 -17.11 -15.23
C THR A 202 9.74 -16.84 -15.94
N HIS A 203 10.00 -17.58 -17.03
CA HIS A 203 11.15 -17.30 -17.88
C HIS A 203 11.07 -15.91 -18.51
N GLN A 204 9.90 -15.50 -19.00
CA GLN A 204 9.73 -14.17 -19.58
C GLN A 204 9.92 -13.05 -18.54
N ARG A 205 9.49 -13.25 -17.29
CA ARG A 205 9.76 -12.29 -16.20
C ARG A 205 11.25 -12.16 -15.91
N LEU A 206 11.97 -13.29 -15.81
CA LEU A 206 13.43 -13.26 -15.62
C LEU A 206 14.12 -12.48 -16.75
N VAL A 207 13.77 -12.76 -18.01
CA VAL A 207 14.33 -12.06 -19.17
C VAL A 207 13.98 -10.56 -19.11
N MET A 208 12.73 -10.21 -18.83
CA MET A 208 12.25 -8.84 -18.68
C MET A 208 13.02 -8.07 -17.60
N HIS A 209 13.17 -8.66 -16.41
CA HIS A 209 13.91 -8.09 -15.29
C HIS A 209 15.38 -7.85 -15.62
N CYS A 210 16.03 -8.81 -16.30
CA CYS A 210 17.41 -8.68 -16.77
C CYS A 210 17.57 -7.65 -17.89
N LEU A 211 16.65 -7.58 -18.85
CA LEU A 211 16.65 -6.60 -19.95
C LEU A 211 16.54 -5.16 -19.44
N ASN A 212 15.84 -4.97 -18.33
CA ASN A 212 15.71 -3.66 -17.69
C ASN A 212 17.01 -3.18 -17.01
N GLU A 213 17.98 -4.08 -16.81
CA GLU A 213 19.30 -3.75 -16.23
C GLU A 213 20.42 -3.71 -17.28
N ALA A 214 20.24 -4.38 -18.42
CA ALA A 214 21.25 -4.46 -19.49
C ALA A 214 20.94 -3.49 -20.64
N PHE A 215 21.62 -2.34 -20.68
CA PHE A 215 21.38 -1.23 -21.60
C PHE A 215 22.29 -1.26 -22.85
N GLU A 216 23.47 -1.87 -22.77
CA GLU A 216 24.48 -1.95 -23.84
C GLU A 216 24.40 -3.24 -24.67
N LEU A 217 23.39 -4.08 -24.44
CA LEU A 217 23.13 -5.29 -25.24
C LEU A 217 23.08 -4.99 -26.75
N PRO A 218 23.64 -5.88 -27.59
CA PRO A 218 23.53 -5.74 -29.05
C PRO A 218 22.06 -5.62 -29.48
N THR A 219 21.75 -4.63 -30.32
CA THR A 219 20.36 -4.32 -30.73
C THR A 219 19.63 -5.55 -31.27
N GLY A 220 20.26 -6.33 -32.15
CA GLY A 220 19.65 -7.56 -32.68
C GLY A 220 19.29 -8.61 -31.62
N LEU A 221 20.07 -8.71 -30.54
CA LEU A 221 19.78 -9.62 -29.43
C LEU A 221 18.63 -9.09 -28.57
N ARG A 222 18.66 -7.78 -28.24
CA ARG A 222 17.61 -7.11 -27.48
C ARG A 222 16.27 -7.18 -28.20
N ASP A 223 16.23 -6.82 -29.47
CA ASP A 223 15.03 -6.83 -30.31
C ASP A 223 14.41 -8.24 -30.38
N GLN A 224 15.24 -9.28 -30.45
CA GLN A 224 14.78 -10.67 -30.44
C GLN A 224 14.10 -11.03 -29.11
N ARG A 225 14.65 -10.59 -27.97
CA ARG A 225 14.08 -10.88 -26.63
C ARG A 225 12.81 -10.08 -26.38
N GLU A 226 12.82 -8.78 -26.69
CA GLU A 226 11.64 -7.91 -26.59
C GLU A 226 10.51 -8.35 -27.53
N GLY A 227 10.83 -8.75 -28.77
CA GLY A 227 9.85 -9.29 -29.71
C GLY A 227 9.19 -10.58 -29.21
N ARG A 228 9.95 -11.45 -28.53
CA ARG A 228 9.38 -12.65 -27.90
C ARG A 228 8.49 -12.31 -26.71
N LEU A 229 8.93 -11.39 -25.87
CA LEU A 229 8.13 -10.90 -24.74
C LEU A 229 6.80 -10.32 -25.21
N LEU A 230 6.81 -9.56 -26.32
CA LEU A 230 5.58 -9.07 -26.95
C LEU A 230 4.65 -10.19 -27.38
N GLN A 231 5.15 -11.28 -27.97
CA GLN A 231 4.31 -12.43 -28.32
C GLN A 231 3.63 -13.06 -27.10
N TRP A 232 4.35 -13.13 -25.97
CA TRP A 232 3.79 -13.60 -24.70
C TRP A 232 2.73 -12.65 -24.11
N VAL A 233 2.95 -11.34 -24.20
CA VAL A 233 1.96 -10.32 -23.83
C VAL A 233 0.67 -10.46 -24.65
N LEU A 234 0.81 -10.63 -25.96
CA LEU A 234 -0.34 -10.81 -26.86
C LEU A 234 -1.09 -12.12 -26.56
N PHE A 235 -0.34 -13.21 -26.35
CA PHE A 235 -0.89 -14.52 -25.99
C PHE A 235 -1.66 -14.49 -24.68
N GLU A 236 -1.06 -13.92 -23.63
CA GLU A 236 -1.70 -13.85 -22.31
C GLU A 236 -3.04 -13.11 -22.41
N ARG A 237 -3.09 -12.01 -23.17
CA ARG A 237 -4.33 -11.27 -23.40
C ARG A 237 -5.37 -12.12 -24.12
N ASP A 238 -4.99 -12.91 -25.13
CA ASP A 238 -5.94 -13.78 -25.84
C ASP A 238 -6.38 -14.99 -24.99
N PHE A 239 -5.52 -15.46 -24.07
CA PHE A 239 -5.78 -16.57 -23.18
C PHE A 239 -6.61 -16.18 -21.94
N ALA A 240 -6.28 -15.07 -21.29
CA ALA A 240 -6.82 -14.64 -19.99
C ALA A 240 -7.67 -13.36 -20.05
N GLY A 241 -7.77 -12.68 -21.20
CA GLY A 241 -8.55 -11.46 -21.40
C GLY A 241 -7.87 -10.16 -20.91
N SER A 242 -6.73 -10.26 -20.23
CA SER A 242 -5.89 -9.15 -19.75
C SER A 242 -4.43 -9.60 -19.77
N SER A 243 -3.48 -8.68 -19.60
CA SER A 243 -2.06 -9.01 -19.49
C SER A 243 -1.47 -8.54 -18.16
N THR A 244 -1.00 -9.49 -17.35
CA THR A 244 -0.25 -9.23 -16.13
C THR A 244 1.13 -8.67 -16.42
N PHE A 245 1.78 -9.08 -17.53
CA PHE A 245 3.06 -8.50 -17.95
C PHE A 245 3.01 -6.99 -18.13
N ILE A 246 1.90 -6.43 -18.63
CA ILE A 246 1.75 -4.97 -18.78
C ILE A 246 1.67 -4.26 -17.41
N ARG A 247 1.25 -4.96 -16.36
CA ARG A 247 1.17 -4.42 -14.99
C ARG A 247 2.53 -4.36 -14.31
N GLU A 248 3.48 -5.20 -14.74
CA GLU A 248 4.83 -5.25 -14.20
C GLU A 248 5.57 -3.93 -14.51
N PRO A 249 6.14 -3.24 -13.50
CA PRO A 249 6.81 -1.97 -13.73
C PRO A 249 8.05 -2.10 -14.65
N GLU A 250 8.64 -3.29 -14.74
CA GLU A 250 9.80 -3.63 -15.56
C GLU A 250 9.49 -3.90 -17.04
N ILE A 251 8.21 -3.89 -17.49
CA ILE A 251 7.91 -4.16 -18.90
C ILE A 251 8.62 -3.13 -19.80
N PRO A 252 9.46 -3.56 -20.77
CA PRO A 252 10.22 -2.64 -21.61
C PRO A 252 9.30 -1.74 -22.41
N GLU A 253 9.63 -0.45 -22.49
CA GLU A 253 8.80 0.52 -23.19
C GLU A 253 8.58 0.19 -24.68
N PRO A 254 9.55 -0.35 -25.44
CA PRO A 254 9.28 -0.79 -26.81
C PRO A 254 8.20 -1.88 -26.90
N VAL A 255 8.16 -2.79 -25.92
CA VAL A 255 7.16 -3.87 -25.84
C VAL A 255 5.79 -3.28 -25.50
N LEU A 256 5.72 -2.42 -24.48
CA LEU A 256 4.49 -1.71 -24.11
C LEU A 256 3.92 -0.92 -25.28
N ASN A 257 4.75 -0.12 -25.95
CA ASN A 257 4.34 0.68 -27.10
C ASN A 257 3.87 -0.18 -28.27
N SER A 258 4.53 -1.31 -28.51
CA SER A 258 4.10 -2.26 -29.55
C SER A 258 2.76 -2.90 -29.22
N ALA A 259 2.52 -3.26 -27.95
CA ALA A 259 1.23 -3.78 -27.49
C ALA A 259 0.11 -2.73 -27.62
N LEU A 260 0.36 -1.48 -27.23
CA LEU A 260 -0.60 -0.36 -27.38
C LEU A 260 -0.88 0.01 -28.85
N ASN A 261 0.04 -0.31 -29.76
CA ASN A 261 -0.12 -0.12 -31.21
C ASN A 261 -0.66 -1.35 -31.93
N ALA A 262 -0.93 -2.46 -31.23
CA ALA A 262 -1.47 -3.68 -31.83
C ALA A 262 -2.87 -3.43 -32.43
N SER A 263 -3.23 -4.18 -33.46
CA SER A 263 -4.52 -4.03 -34.16
C SER A 263 -5.73 -4.45 -33.32
N GLY A 264 -5.54 -5.20 -32.24
CA GLY A 264 -6.60 -5.64 -31.34
C GLY A 264 -6.12 -5.76 -29.89
N GLY A 265 -7.07 -5.75 -28.94
CA GLY A 265 -6.77 -5.89 -27.51
C GLY A 265 -6.28 -4.62 -26.80
N LYS A 266 -6.31 -3.46 -27.47
CA LYS A 266 -5.86 -2.17 -26.91
C LYS A 266 -6.52 -1.85 -25.56
N THR A 267 -7.84 -2.04 -25.45
CA THR A 267 -8.58 -1.81 -24.20
C THR A 267 -8.06 -2.68 -23.06
N SER A 268 -7.85 -3.98 -23.29
CA SER A 268 -7.28 -4.89 -22.29
C SER A 268 -5.87 -4.46 -21.83
N PHE A 269 -5.05 -3.94 -22.73
CA PHE A 269 -3.71 -3.42 -22.38
C PHE A 269 -3.78 -2.09 -21.63
N LEU A 270 -4.66 -1.18 -22.03
CA LEU A 270 -4.88 0.09 -21.33
C LEU A 270 -5.47 -0.13 -19.93
N ASP A 271 -6.41 -1.06 -19.79
CA ASP A 271 -6.96 -1.46 -18.50
C ASP A 271 -5.88 -2.09 -17.60
N ALA A 272 -5.04 -2.97 -18.14
CA ALA A 272 -3.89 -3.48 -17.41
C ALA A 272 -2.94 -2.34 -16.99
N LEU A 273 -2.67 -1.38 -17.88
CA LEU A 273 -1.83 -0.22 -17.59
C LEU A 273 -2.44 0.67 -16.51
N ASN A 274 -3.76 0.82 -16.45
CA ASN A 274 -4.47 1.59 -15.43
C ASN A 274 -4.28 1.03 -14.01
N TYR A 275 -3.97 -0.25 -13.86
CA TYR A 275 -3.63 -0.88 -12.58
C TYR A 275 -2.14 -0.82 -12.25
N SER A 276 -1.29 -0.35 -13.16
CA SER A 276 0.15 -0.23 -12.94
C SER A 276 0.50 1.11 -12.27
N GLN A 277 1.29 1.08 -11.20
CA GLN A 277 1.81 2.29 -10.54
C GLN A 277 3.16 2.69 -11.13
N ARG A 278 3.26 2.76 -12.46
CA ARG A 278 4.51 3.13 -13.16
C ARG A 278 4.46 4.54 -13.72
N HIS A 279 5.62 5.19 -13.72
CA HIS A 279 5.85 6.38 -14.53
C HIS A 279 6.05 5.97 -15.99
N LEU A 280 5.38 6.66 -16.90
CA LEU A 280 5.50 6.44 -18.35
C LEU A 280 6.53 7.39 -18.96
N SER A 281 7.33 6.95 -19.93
CA SER A 281 8.16 7.86 -20.73
C SER A 281 7.34 8.74 -21.65
N ASP A 282 7.96 9.82 -22.14
CA ASP A 282 7.40 10.70 -23.17
C ASP A 282 6.93 9.93 -24.42
N THR A 283 7.61 8.84 -24.79
CA THR A 283 7.22 8.01 -25.94
C THR A 283 5.91 7.27 -25.66
N SER A 284 5.78 6.69 -24.46
CA SER A 284 4.57 5.99 -24.04
C SER A 284 3.41 6.97 -23.81
N MET A 285 3.70 8.16 -23.27
CA MET A 285 2.72 9.25 -23.16
C MET A 285 2.24 9.72 -24.52
N ALA A 286 3.13 9.85 -25.52
CA ALA A 286 2.75 10.19 -26.89
C ALA A 286 1.89 9.09 -27.54
N ALA A 287 2.17 7.81 -27.26
CA ALA A 287 1.34 6.70 -27.71
C ALA A 287 -0.07 6.75 -27.11
N LEU A 288 -0.20 7.04 -25.81
CA LEU A 288 -1.50 7.23 -25.15
C LEU A 288 -2.26 8.43 -25.73
N VAL A 289 -1.60 9.57 -25.96
CA VAL A 289 -2.22 10.74 -26.60
C VAL A 289 -2.74 10.42 -28.00
N ARG A 290 -2.07 9.55 -28.75
CA ARG A 290 -2.56 9.05 -30.05
C ARG A 290 -3.83 8.20 -29.87
N LEU A 291 -3.90 7.38 -28.83
CA LEU A 291 -5.05 6.51 -28.52
C LEU A 291 -6.28 7.29 -28.02
N LEU A 292 -6.13 8.54 -27.58
CA LEU A 292 -7.28 9.42 -27.36
C LEU A 292 -8.06 9.74 -28.65
N LYS A 293 -7.52 9.42 -29.82
CA LYS A 293 -8.19 9.61 -31.12
C LYS A 293 -8.57 8.29 -31.78
N ASP A 294 -8.58 7.20 -31.03
CA ASP A 294 -8.96 5.88 -31.55
C ASP A 294 -10.46 5.84 -31.93
N GLU A 295 -10.81 5.01 -32.90
CA GLU A 295 -12.20 4.88 -33.35
C GLU A 295 -13.08 4.23 -32.27
N ASP A 296 -12.50 3.39 -31.43
CA ASP A 296 -13.18 2.72 -30.33
C ASP A 296 -13.24 3.61 -29.08
N GLY A 297 -14.47 3.90 -28.61
CA GLY A 297 -14.72 4.69 -27.40
C GLY A 297 -14.13 4.07 -26.13
N ASP A 298 -14.10 2.73 -26.03
CA ASP A 298 -13.48 2.07 -24.87
C ASP A 298 -11.97 2.27 -24.83
N VAL A 299 -11.32 2.33 -26.00
CA VAL A 299 -9.89 2.66 -26.12
C VAL A 299 -9.64 4.10 -25.70
N ARG A 300 -10.44 5.07 -26.20
CA ARG A 300 -10.31 6.49 -25.83
C ARG A 300 -10.49 6.70 -24.32
N LYS A 301 -11.51 6.09 -23.74
CA LYS A 301 -11.82 6.11 -22.29
C LYS A 301 -10.63 5.58 -21.47
N SER A 302 -10.15 4.40 -21.83
CA SER A 302 -9.07 3.73 -21.08
C SER A 302 -7.74 4.47 -21.21
N ALA A 303 -7.49 5.11 -22.36
CA ALA A 303 -6.32 5.97 -22.57
C ALA A 303 -6.40 7.27 -21.77
N ALA A 304 -7.59 7.90 -21.68
CA ALA A 304 -7.81 9.08 -20.85
C ALA A 304 -7.52 8.78 -19.37
N LYS A 305 -8.03 7.65 -18.87
CA LYS A 305 -7.75 7.18 -17.51
C LYS A 305 -6.25 6.92 -17.28
N ALA A 306 -5.58 6.30 -18.25
CA ALA A 306 -4.15 6.00 -18.14
C ALA A 306 -3.30 7.27 -18.05
N LEU A 307 -3.67 8.32 -18.80
CA LEU A 307 -3.04 9.63 -18.72
C LEU A 307 -3.36 10.35 -17.39
N GLY A 308 -4.60 10.25 -16.91
CA GLY A 308 -5.03 10.84 -15.64
C GLY A 308 -4.32 10.27 -14.40
N ASN A 309 -3.84 9.03 -14.48
CA ASN A 309 -3.05 8.40 -13.43
C ASN A 309 -1.58 8.86 -13.40
N GLN A 310 -1.15 9.69 -14.36
CA GLN A 310 0.22 10.21 -14.42
C GLN A 310 0.30 11.57 -13.72
N TRP A 311 1.31 11.75 -12.86
CA TRP A 311 1.50 12.97 -12.07
C TRP A 311 2.07 14.13 -12.90
N THR A 312 2.71 13.83 -14.04
CA THR A 312 3.29 14.82 -14.93
C THR A 312 2.35 15.12 -16.09
N SER A 313 1.66 16.26 -16.02
CA SER A 313 0.90 16.79 -17.16
C SER A 313 1.69 17.82 -17.93
N SER A 314 1.96 17.52 -19.19
CA SER A 314 2.37 18.54 -20.17
C SER A 314 1.12 19.26 -20.70
N ASP A 315 1.28 20.51 -21.13
CA ASP A 315 0.20 21.27 -21.78
C ASP A 315 -0.43 20.52 -22.96
N THR A 316 0.35 19.65 -23.63
CA THR A 316 -0.15 18.82 -24.73
C THR A 316 -1.12 17.74 -24.25
N ILE A 317 -0.84 17.10 -23.10
CA ILE A 317 -1.73 16.10 -22.51
C ILE A 317 -3.01 16.77 -22.02
N THR A 318 -2.88 17.89 -21.30
CA THR A 318 -4.03 18.66 -20.82
C THR A 318 -4.91 19.10 -21.98
N ALA A 319 -4.33 19.64 -23.06
CA ALA A 319 -5.08 20.03 -24.25
C ALA A 319 -5.79 18.83 -24.94
N ALA A 320 -5.16 17.66 -24.95
CA ALA A 320 -5.75 16.46 -25.52
C ALA A 320 -6.93 15.94 -24.68
N LEU A 321 -6.79 15.93 -23.35
CA LEU A 321 -7.87 15.57 -22.41
C LEU A 321 -9.02 16.58 -22.46
N VAL A 322 -8.72 17.88 -22.55
CA VAL A 322 -9.75 18.92 -22.77
C VAL A 322 -10.50 18.70 -24.08
N GLY A 323 -9.83 18.21 -25.13
CA GLY A 323 -10.49 17.80 -26.37
C GLY A 323 -11.51 16.68 -26.18
N LEU A 324 -11.21 15.69 -25.32
CA LEU A 324 -12.09 14.57 -25.01
C LEU A 324 -13.31 14.94 -24.16
N LEU A 325 -13.31 16.11 -23.53
CA LEU A 325 -14.51 16.63 -22.86
C LEU A 325 -15.69 16.84 -23.83
N LYS A 326 -15.43 16.84 -25.15
CA LYS A 326 -16.43 16.97 -26.22
C LYS A 326 -16.64 15.68 -27.00
N ASP A 327 -16.18 14.54 -26.47
CA ASP A 327 -16.33 13.24 -27.11
C ASP A 327 -17.81 12.83 -27.22
N GLU A 328 -18.15 12.08 -28.27
CA GLU A 328 -19.52 11.56 -28.46
C GLU A 328 -19.92 10.57 -27.37
N ASP A 329 -18.96 9.82 -26.84
CA ASP A 329 -19.18 8.83 -25.79
C ASP A 329 -19.08 9.48 -24.41
N LYS A 330 -20.19 9.42 -23.66
CA LYS A 330 -20.28 9.89 -22.28
C LYS A 330 -19.27 9.26 -21.32
N TYR A 331 -18.88 8.00 -21.52
CA TYR A 331 -17.88 7.35 -20.68
C TYR A 331 -16.49 7.95 -20.95
N VAL A 332 -16.20 8.33 -22.20
CA VAL A 332 -14.97 9.04 -22.57
C VAL A 332 -14.96 10.44 -21.97
N ARG A 333 -16.07 11.20 -22.05
CA ARG A 333 -16.18 12.52 -21.42
C ARG A 333 -15.98 12.47 -19.90
N SER A 334 -16.61 11.50 -19.23
CA SER A 334 -16.48 11.27 -17.79
C SER A 334 -15.04 10.92 -17.40
N SER A 335 -14.39 10.00 -18.11
CA SER A 335 -12.98 9.66 -17.85
C SER A 335 -12.02 10.81 -18.16
N ALA A 336 -12.31 11.66 -19.14
CA ALA A 336 -11.52 12.87 -19.40
C ALA A 336 -11.66 13.90 -18.26
N ALA A 337 -12.87 14.10 -17.73
CA ALA A 337 -13.10 14.96 -16.57
C ALA A 337 -12.37 14.43 -15.31
N GLU A 338 -12.48 13.13 -15.03
CA GLU A 338 -11.75 12.47 -13.93
C GLU A 338 -10.23 12.63 -14.09
N ALA A 339 -9.69 12.38 -15.30
CA ALA A 339 -8.28 12.49 -15.58
C ALA A 339 -7.73 13.92 -15.38
N LEU A 340 -8.52 14.94 -15.73
CA LEU A 340 -8.19 16.34 -15.45
C LEU A 340 -8.30 16.64 -13.95
N GLY A 341 -9.29 16.10 -13.25
CA GLY A 341 -9.47 16.26 -11.80
C GLY A 341 -8.33 15.70 -10.96
N ASN A 342 -7.62 14.68 -11.47
CA ASN A 342 -6.44 14.10 -10.82
C ASN A 342 -5.19 14.99 -10.96
N GLN A 343 -5.25 16.05 -11.77
CA GLN A 343 -4.15 17.01 -11.90
C GLN A 343 -4.14 17.97 -10.70
N SER A 344 -2.94 18.25 -10.19
CA SER A 344 -2.76 19.09 -9.00
C SER A 344 -3.27 20.52 -9.16
N THR A 345 -3.19 21.05 -10.38
CA THR A 345 -3.60 22.42 -10.70
C THR A 345 -4.17 22.48 -12.11
N LEU A 346 -5.37 23.04 -12.25
CA LEU A 346 -6.00 23.29 -13.53
C LEU A 346 -5.90 24.76 -13.93
N SER A 347 -5.68 25.02 -15.23
CA SER A 347 -5.74 26.37 -15.78
C SER A 347 -7.18 26.86 -15.91
N ASP A 348 -7.39 28.18 -15.91
CA ASP A 348 -8.72 28.79 -16.12
C ASP A 348 -9.40 28.30 -17.40
N THR A 349 -8.64 28.02 -18.46
CA THR A 349 -9.18 27.46 -19.71
C THR A 349 -9.69 26.02 -19.51
N THR A 350 -8.99 25.24 -18.70
CA THR A 350 -9.36 23.84 -18.41
C THR A 350 -10.56 23.80 -17.46
N THR A 351 -10.57 24.64 -16.43
CA THR A 351 -11.72 24.75 -15.52
C THR A 351 -12.95 25.28 -16.27
N ALA A 352 -12.80 26.24 -17.19
CA ALA A 352 -13.91 26.69 -18.04
C ALA A 352 -14.48 25.57 -18.90
N ALA A 353 -13.63 24.73 -19.51
CA ALA A 353 -14.07 23.57 -20.27
C ALA A 353 -14.79 22.54 -19.39
N LEU A 354 -14.31 22.28 -18.17
CA LEU A 354 -15.01 21.43 -17.21
C LEU A 354 -16.37 22.02 -16.80
N ILE A 355 -16.45 23.33 -16.55
CA ILE A 355 -17.72 24.00 -16.19
C ILE A 355 -18.80 23.79 -17.26
N GLU A 356 -18.44 23.74 -18.56
CA GLU A 356 -19.40 23.40 -19.62
C GLU A 356 -20.05 22.02 -19.40
N LEU A 357 -19.31 21.04 -18.85
CA LEU A 357 -19.78 19.67 -18.61
C LEU A 357 -20.61 19.51 -17.34
N LEU A 358 -20.70 20.55 -16.49
CA LEU A 358 -21.72 20.57 -15.43
C LEU A 358 -23.14 20.62 -16.02
N LYS A 359 -23.27 20.96 -17.32
CA LYS A 359 -24.50 20.91 -18.13
C LYS A 359 -24.59 19.70 -19.05
N ASP A 360 -23.72 18.71 -18.89
CA ASP A 360 -23.75 17.51 -19.73
C ASP A 360 -25.08 16.76 -19.57
N GLU A 361 -25.53 16.07 -20.61
CA GLU A 361 -26.77 15.28 -20.58
C GLU A 361 -26.68 14.03 -19.69
N ASP A 362 -25.48 13.48 -19.45
CA ASP A 362 -25.29 12.30 -18.61
C ASP A 362 -24.80 12.69 -17.21
N TRP A 363 -25.57 12.27 -16.19
CA TRP A 363 -25.27 12.57 -14.78
C TRP A 363 -23.90 12.06 -14.31
N ARG A 364 -23.33 11.02 -14.94
CA ARG A 364 -21.98 10.53 -14.58
C ARG A 364 -20.92 11.52 -15.02
N VAL A 365 -21.12 12.16 -16.18
CA VAL A 365 -20.23 13.21 -16.68
C VAL A 365 -20.32 14.42 -15.77
N GLN A 366 -21.53 14.86 -15.41
CA GLN A 366 -21.74 15.95 -14.46
C GLN A 366 -21.09 15.66 -13.10
N SER A 367 -21.23 14.43 -12.58
CA SER A 367 -20.59 14.02 -11.31
C SER A 367 -19.08 14.03 -11.40
N SER A 368 -18.50 13.41 -12.43
CA SER A 368 -17.04 13.35 -12.63
C SER A 368 -16.45 14.76 -12.75
N THR A 369 -17.19 15.65 -13.41
CA THR A 369 -16.83 17.06 -13.56
C THR A 369 -16.86 17.80 -12.23
N ALA A 370 -17.91 17.63 -11.44
CA ALA A 370 -18.00 18.24 -10.12
C ALA A 370 -16.91 17.71 -9.19
N ASP A 371 -16.64 16.41 -9.20
CA ASP A 371 -15.54 15.80 -8.42
C ASP A 371 -14.17 16.33 -8.87
N ALA A 372 -13.96 16.51 -10.17
CA ALA A 372 -12.74 17.11 -10.71
C ALA A 372 -12.50 18.53 -10.21
N LEU A 373 -13.55 19.36 -10.13
CA LEU A 373 -13.48 20.72 -9.59
C LEU A 373 -13.31 20.73 -8.06
N VAL A 374 -13.94 19.80 -7.33
CA VAL A 374 -13.78 19.62 -5.88
C VAL A 374 -12.35 19.22 -5.50
N ASN A 375 -11.69 18.42 -6.35
CA ASN A 375 -10.30 18.00 -6.12
C ASN A 375 -9.29 19.16 -6.26
N GLN A 376 -9.71 20.31 -6.83
CA GLN A 376 -8.86 21.50 -6.89
C GLN A 376 -8.89 22.24 -5.55
N SER A 377 -7.73 22.34 -4.89
CA SER A 377 -7.58 22.99 -3.59
C SER A 377 -8.01 24.47 -3.58
N THR A 378 -7.86 25.13 -4.72
CA THR A 378 -8.24 26.54 -4.92
C THR A 378 -8.74 26.73 -6.35
N LEU A 379 -9.95 27.24 -6.51
CA LEU A 379 -10.48 27.68 -7.79
C LEU A 379 -10.22 29.19 -7.97
N SER A 380 -9.98 29.63 -9.20
CA SER A 380 -9.85 31.06 -9.51
C SER A 380 -11.19 31.79 -9.34
N ASP A 381 -11.15 33.09 -9.06
CA ASP A 381 -12.37 33.92 -8.94
C ASP A 381 -13.25 33.83 -10.20
N ASN A 382 -12.65 33.77 -11.39
CA ASN A 382 -13.37 33.58 -12.65
C ASN A 382 -14.10 32.25 -12.69
N THR A 383 -13.46 31.18 -12.22
CA THR A 383 -14.05 29.84 -12.13
C THR A 383 -15.19 29.82 -11.12
N ILE A 384 -15.02 30.45 -9.96
CA ILE A 384 -16.08 30.57 -8.95
C ILE A 384 -17.28 31.35 -9.50
N VAL A 385 -17.05 32.48 -10.17
CA VAL A 385 -18.14 33.28 -10.79
C VAL A 385 -18.90 32.46 -11.83
N ALA A 386 -18.20 31.68 -12.66
CA ALA A 386 -18.84 30.81 -13.65
C ALA A 386 -19.69 29.71 -12.99
N ILE A 387 -19.19 29.04 -11.95
CA ILE A 387 -19.95 28.03 -11.19
C ILE A 387 -21.15 28.67 -10.48
N VAL A 388 -20.99 29.87 -9.92
CA VAL A 388 -22.09 30.62 -9.28
C VAL A 388 -23.22 30.90 -10.27
N GLY A 389 -22.89 31.23 -11.53
CA GLY A 389 -23.90 31.37 -12.58
C GLY A 389 -24.70 30.11 -12.85
N LEU A 390 -24.12 28.92 -12.60
CA LEU A 390 -24.80 27.63 -12.75
C LEU A 390 -25.71 27.27 -11.56
N LEU A 391 -25.56 27.95 -10.42
CA LEU A 391 -26.50 27.82 -9.31
C LEU A 391 -27.90 28.39 -9.66
N GLU A 392 -28.02 29.14 -10.76
CA GLU A 392 -29.29 29.69 -11.26
C GLU A 392 -29.83 28.95 -12.49
N ASP A 393 -29.21 27.82 -12.86
CA ASP A 393 -29.65 27.04 -14.02
C ASP A 393 -31.06 26.47 -13.83
N GLU A 394 -31.81 26.29 -14.91
CA GLU A 394 -33.18 25.73 -14.87
C GLU A 394 -33.17 24.25 -14.44
N ASP A 395 -32.12 23.51 -14.82
CA ASP A 395 -31.97 22.11 -14.45
C ASP A 395 -31.41 21.96 -13.03
N LYS A 396 -32.17 21.27 -12.17
CA LYS A 396 -31.81 20.98 -10.79
C LYS A 396 -30.52 20.16 -10.66
N TYR A 397 -30.21 19.28 -11.62
CA TYR A 397 -28.97 18.52 -11.60
C TYR A 397 -27.76 19.42 -11.85
N VAL A 398 -27.90 20.39 -12.77
CA VAL A 398 -26.85 21.41 -13.00
C VAL A 398 -26.63 22.23 -11.73
N ARG A 399 -27.71 22.71 -11.08
CA ARG A 399 -27.60 23.42 -9.80
C ARG A 399 -26.93 22.58 -8.72
N TYR A 400 -27.29 21.30 -8.62
CA TYR A 400 -26.72 20.34 -7.69
C TYR A 400 -25.20 20.16 -7.90
N PHE A 401 -24.78 19.86 -9.13
CA PHE A 401 -23.36 19.63 -9.44
C PHE A 401 -22.54 20.92 -9.37
N ALA A 402 -23.13 22.08 -9.69
CA ALA A 402 -22.51 23.38 -9.45
C ALA A 402 -22.29 23.66 -7.96
N ALA A 403 -23.29 23.37 -7.09
CA ALA A 403 -23.11 23.48 -5.64
C ALA A 403 -22.02 22.52 -5.15
N LYS A 404 -22.04 21.25 -5.61
CA LYS A 404 -21.01 20.26 -5.30
C LYS A 404 -19.61 20.74 -5.68
N ALA A 405 -19.43 21.34 -6.86
CA ALA A 405 -18.15 21.85 -7.35
C ALA A 405 -17.50 22.91 -6.43
N LEU A 406 -18.29 23.63 -5.63
CA LEU A 406 -17.80 24.63 -4.66
C LEU A 406 -17.40 24.02 -3.30
N GLY A 407 -17.63 22.72 -3.06
CA GLY A 407 -17.62 22.11 -1.73
C GLY A 407 -16.30 22.15 -0.95
N ASN A 408 -15.16 22.17 -1.63
CA ASN A 408 -13.83 22.21 -0.99
C ASN A 408 -13.21 23.61 -0.94
N GLN A 409 -13.96 24.65 -1.35
CA GLN A 409 -13.45 26.02 -1.30
C GLN A 409 -13.52 26.56 0.14
N SER A 410 -12.34 26.80 0.73
CA SER A 410 -12.21 27.24 2.12
C SER A 410 -12.75 28.64 2.40
N THR A 411 -12.77 29.51 1.37
CA THR A 411 -13.29 30.87 1.46
C THR A 411 -14.12 31.19 0.23
N LEU A 412 -15.39 31.53 0.44
CA LEU A 412 -16.30 31.97 -0.61
C LEU A 412 -16.63 33.46 -0.48
N SER A 413 -16.78 34.16 -1.60
CA SER A 413 -17.20 35.56 -1.61
C SER A 413 -18.63 35.74 -1.09
N GLU A 414 -18.97 36.92 -0.57
CA GLU A 414 -20.34 37.21 -0.09
C GLU A 414 -21.41 36.94 -1.16
N THR A 415 -21.11 37.24 -2.44
CA THR A 415 -22.00 36.95 -3.57
C THR A 415 -22.22 35.44 -3.73
N THR A 416 -21.17 34.64 -3.60
CA THR A 416 -21.25 33.18 -3.69
C THR A 416 -22.04 32.60 -2.51
N MET A 417 -21.78 33.12 -1.31
CA MET A 417 -22.53 32.78 -0.10
C MET A 417 -24.02 33.09 -0.28
N ALA A 418 -24.37 34.27 -0.80
CA ALA A 418 -25.76 34.66 -1.05
C ALA A 418 -26.46 33.74 -2.08
N ALA A 419 -25.74 33.34 -3.14
CA ALA A 419 -26.27 32.41 -4.13
C ALA A 419 -26.53 31.02 -3.53
N LEU A 420 -25.61 30.49 -2.73
CA LEU A 420 -25.80 29.22 -2.01
C LEU A 420 -26.93 29.30 -0.98
N VAL A 421 -27.09 30.43 -0.28
CA VAL A 421 -28.21 30.65 0.66
C VAL A 421 -29.56 30.62 -0.06
N ARG A 422 -29.64 31.11 -1.30
CA ARG A 422 -30.85 30.99 -2.13
C ARG A 422 -31.17 29.51 -2.42
N LEU A 423 -30.16 28.69 -2.66
CA LEU A 423 -30.33 27.26 -2.92
C LEU A 423 -30.88 26.46 -1.73
N LEU A 424 -30.74 26.95 -0.50
CA LEU A 424 -31.35 26.34 0.68
C LEU A 424 -32.88 26.34 0.63
N LYS A 425 -33.51 27.05 -0.30
CA LYS A 425 -34.97 27.13 -0.46
C LYS A 425 -35.49 26.47 -1.73
N GLU A 426 -34.63 25.74 -2.44
CA GLU A 426 -35.00 25.04 -3.67
C GLU A 426 -35.88 23.82 -3.41
N GLU A 427 -36.66 23.41 -4.40
CA GLU A 427 -37.58 22.26 -4.29
C GLU A 427 -36.83 20.92 -4.14
N ASP A 428 -35.67 20.77 -4.78
CA ASP A 428 -34.92 19.51 -4.76
C ASP A 428 -34.04 19.39 -3.52
N SER A 429 -34.24 18.31 -2.75
CA SER A 429 -33.51 18.11 -1.49
C SER A 429 -32.01 17.89 -1.68
N ASN A 430 -31.56 17.32 -2.80
CA ASN A 430 -30.14 17.16 -3.07
C ASN A 430 -29.45 18.52 -3.27
N VAL A 431 -30.13 19.45 -3.95
CA VAL A 431 -29.66 20.84 -4.13
C VAL A 431 -29.55 21.54 -2.77
N ARG A 432 -30.60 21.45 -1.94
CA ARG A 432 -30.59 22.02 -0.57
C ARG A 432 -29.47 21.43 0.27
N TYR A 433 -29.29 20.11 0.22
CA TYR A 433 -28.27 19.37 0.98
C TYR A 433 -26.85 19.82 0.62
N TYR A 434 -26.51 19.90 -0.67
CA TYR A 434 -25.16 20.34 -1.05
C TYR A 434 -24.92 21.82 -0.78
N ALA A 435 -25.93 22.68 -0.96
CA ALA A 435 -25.83 24.07 -0.56
C ALA A 435 -25.55 24.20 0.94
N ALA A 436 -26.28 23.45 1.77
CA ALA A 436 -26.08 23.39 3.22
C ALA A 436 -24.67 22.89 3.58
N LYS A 437 -24.19 21.85 2.90
CA LYS A 437 -22.86 21.28 3.10
C LYS A 437 -21.74 22.26 2.76
N VAL A 438 -21.83 22.94 1.62
CA VAL A 438 -20.82 23.91 1.16
C VAL A 438 -20.77 25.12 2.10
N LEU A 439 -21.93 25.67 2.45
CA LEU A 439 -22.03 26.77 3.41
C LEU A 439 -21.51 26.34 4.78
N GLY A 440 -21.82 25.14 5.25
CA GLY A 440 -21.35 24.62 6.53
C GLY A 440 -19.84 24.42 6.62
N ASN A 441 -19.14 24.29 5.50
CA ASN A 441 -17.67 24.24 5.46
C ASN A 441 -17.01 25.62 5.64
N GLN A 442 -17.79 26.70 5.60
CA GLN A 442 -17.27 28.06 5.81
C GLN A 442 -17.10 28.34 7.31
N SER A 443 -15.97 28.95 7.66
CA SER A 443 -15.61 29.24 9.06
C SER A 443 -16.51 30.29 9.72
N THR A 444 -17.14 31.15 8.93
CA THR A 444 -18.04 32.20 9.42
C THR A 444 -19.28 32.29 8.55
N LEU A 445 -20.45 32.21 9.18
CA LEU A 445 -21.74 32.40 8.53
C LEU A 445 -22.35 33.77 8.88
N SER A 446 -23.02 34.40 7.92
CA SER A 446 -23.80 35.62 8.18
C SER A 446 -25.07 35.31 8.97
N ASP A 447 -25.62 36.29 9.68
CA ASP A 447 -26.89 36.14 10.42
C ASP A 447 -28.01 35.61 9.52
N THR A 448 -28.09 36.09 8.28
CA THR A 448 -29.06 35.60 7.28
C THR A 448 -28.87 34.11 6.99
N THR A 449 -27.63 33.65 6.90
CA THR A 449 -27.31 32.23 6.66
C THR A 449 -27.61 31.39 7.89
N MET A 450 -27.34 31.91 9.09
CA MET A 450 -27.71 31.27 10.35
C MET A 450 -29.22 31.08 10.46
N VAL A 451 -30.01 32.11 10.13
CA VAL A 451 -31.49 32.02 10.10
C VAL A 451 -31.96 30.99 9.07
N ALA A 452 -31.33 30.95 7.89
CA ALA A 452 -31.65 29.95 6.87
C ALA A 452 -31.37 28.52 7.35
N PHE A 453 -30.22 28.28 8.00
CA PHE A 453 -29.88 26.99 8.57
C PHE A 453 -30.82 26.56 9.70
N ILE A 454 -31.25 27.50 10.56
CA ILE A 454 -32.28 27.20 11.58
C ILE A 454 -33.57 26.72 10.92
N GLY A 455 -34.00 27.36 9.83
CA GLY A 455 -35.15 26.91 9.05
C GLY A 455 -34.96 25.52 8.43
N LEU A 456 -33.75 25.20 7.97
CA LEU A 456 -33.43 23.87 7.43
C LEU A 456 -33.41 22.75 8.47
N LEU A 457 -33.40 23.05 9.76
CA LEU A 457 -33.58 22.02 10.79
C LEU A 457 -34.99 21.42 10.75
N GLU A 458 -35.95 22.08 10.10
CA GLU A 458 -37.32 21.59 9.89
C GLU A 458 -37.55 21.09 8.46
N ASP A 459 -36.50 20.90 7.66
CA ASP A 459 -36.60 20.45 6.27
C ASP A 459 -37.24 19.05 6.17
N GLU A 460 -38.03 18.78 5.13
CA GLU A 460 -38.64 17.47 4.90
C GLU A 460 -37.59 16.36 4.71
N ASP A 461 -36.42 16.70 4.17
CA ASP A 461 -35.35 15.74 3.87
C ASP A 461 -34.33 15.65 5.01
N LYS A 462 -34.16 14.44 5.51
CA LYS A 462 -33.25 14.14 6.62
C LYS A 462 -31.77 14.46 6.34
N TYR A 463 -31.31 14.35 5.09
CA TYR A 463 -29.94 14.71 4.73
C TYR A 463 -29.75 16.22 4.79
N VAL A 464 -30.78 16.99 4.42
CA VAL A 464 -30.79 18.45 4.56
C VAL A 464 -30.77 18.85 6.04
N ARG A 465 -31.64 18.26 6.87
CA ARG A 465 -31.69 18.53 8.33
C ARG A 465 -30.36 18.25 9.03
N SER A 466 -29.77 17.08 8.77
CA SER A 466 -28.47 16.69 9.34
C SER A 466 -27.32 17.58 8.86
N SER A 467 -27.31 17.94 7.58
CA SER A 467 -26.32 18.88 7.04
C SER A 467 -26.45 20.28 7.65
N ALA A 468 -27.67 20.75 7.90
CA ALA A 468 -27.92 22.02 8.59
C ALA A 468 -27.44 21.98 10.04
N ALA A 469 -27.76 20.91 10.77
CA ALA A 469 -27.31 20.72 12.15
C ALA A 469 -25.77 20.70 12.25
N ARG A 470 -25.10 20.00 11.32
CA ARG A 470 -23.64 19.97 11.21
C ARG A 470 -23.06 21.35 10.88
N ALA A 471 -23.66 22.07 9.93
CA ALA A 471 -23.21 23.40 9.54
C ALA A 471 -23.26 24.40 10.70
N LEU A 472 -24.33 24.34 11.50
CA LEU A 472 -24.45 25.14 12.72
C LEU A 472 -23.37 24.77 13.76
N GLY A 473 -23.05 23.47 13.91
CA GLY A 473 -22.00 23.02 14.84
C GLY A 473 -20.57 23.34 14.45
N ASN A 474 -20.33 23.70 13.19
CA ASN A 474 -19.04 24.22 12.75
C ASN A 474 -18.85 25.71 13.13
N GLN A 475 -19.90 26.39 13.63
CA GLN A 475 -19.80 27.77 14.07
C GLN A 475 -19.28 27.86 15.50
N SER A 476 -18.47 28.88 15.77
CA SER A 476 -17.83 29.08 17.08
C SER A 476 -18.79 29.46 18.20
N THR A 477 -19.98 30.00 17.88
CA THR A 477 -21.00 30.40 18.84
C THR A 477 -22.38 30.06 18.30
N LEU A 478 -23.26 29.55 19.17
CA LEU A 478 -24.67 29.32 18.87
C LEU A 478 -25.52 30.38 19.59
N SER A 479 -26.51 30.95 18.90
CA SER A 479 -27.50 31.81 19.55
C SER A 479 -28.48 30.98 20.39
N ASP A 480 -29.19 31.62 21.33
CA ASP A 480 -30.25 30.94 22.10
C ASP A 480 -31.33 30.34 21.18
N THR A 481 -31.67 31.04 20.09
CA THR A 481 -32.61 30.56 19.07
C THR A 481 -32.07 29.33 18.35
N THR A 482 -30.80 29.33 17.96
CA THR A 482 -30.14 28.18 17.33
C THR A 482 -30.10 26.99 18.28
N THR A 483 -29.77 27.24 19.54
CA THR A 483 -29.73 26.23 20.60
C THR A 483 -31.10 25.62 20.84
N ALA A 484 -32.16 26.43 20.91
CA ALA A 484 -33.53 25.95 21.06
C ALA A 484 -33.97 25.08 19.87
N ALA A 485 -33.65 25.50 18.63
CA ALA A 485 -33.99 24.74 17.43
C ALA A 485 -33.25 23.40 17.37
N LEU A 486 -31.96 23.38 17.73
CA LEU A 486 -31.18 22.14 17.84
C LEU A 486 -31.69 21.23 18.96
N VAL A 487 -32.18 21.78 20.07
CA VAL A 487 -32.79 21.00 21.17
C VAL A 487 -34.09 20.34 20.71
N GLU A 488 -34.90 21.00 19.88
CA GLU A 488 -36.06 20.36 19.25
C GLU A 488 -35.63 19.27 18.25
N LEU A 489 -34.54 19.49 17.51
CA LEU A 489 -33.97 18.53 16.57
C LEU A 489 -33.43 17.24 17.25
N LEU A 490 -33.19 17.26 18.55
CA LEU A 490 -32.89 16.04 19.32
C LEU A 490 -34.07 15.04 19.34
N LYS A 491 -35.27 15.46 18.95
CA LYS A 491 -36.47 14.62 18.87
C LYS A 491 -36.79 14.17 17.43
N ASP A 492 -35.89 14.42 16.48
CA ASP A 492 -36.09 14.09 15.07
C ASP A 492 -36.32 12.59 14.85
N GLU A 493 -37.09 12.23 13.83
CA GLU A 493 -37.34 10.83 13.48
C GLU A 493 -36.09 10.10 12.97
N ASP A 494 -35.15 10.79 12.33
CA ASP A 494 -33.94 10.19 11.77
C ASP A 494 -32.77 10.27 12.74
N SER A 495 -32.12 9.14 12.99
CA SER A 495 -31.03 9.08 13.97
C SER A 495 -29.81 9.89 13.53
N ASN A 496 -29.47 10.01 12.24
CA ASN A 496 -28.35 10.88 11.84
C ASN A 496 -28.63 12.35 12.16
N VAL A 497 -29.89 12.77 12.02
CA VAL A 497 -30.31 14.14 12.37
C VAL A 497 -30.16 14.37 13.87
N ARG A 498 -30.65 13.44 14.71
CA ARG A 498 -30.45 13.49 16.17
C ARG A 498 -28.96 13.51 16.54
N TYR A 499 -28.13 12.73 15.85
CA TYR A 499 -26.69 12.65 16.10
C TYR A 499 -26.01 13.99 15.89
N TYR A 500 -26.22 14.62 14.73
CA TYR A 500 -25.62 15.91 14.44
C TYR A 500 -26.16 17.01 15.37
N ALA A 501 -27.44 16.97 15.74
CA ALA A 501 -27.98 17.88 16.74
C ALA A 501 -27.28 17.73 18.11
N ALA A 502 -27.08 16.49 18.57
CA ALA A 502 -26.43 16.17 19.83
C ALA A 502 -24.95 16.59 19.83
N ILE A 503 -24.18 16.27 18.79
CA ILE A 503 -22.77 16.68 18.69
C ILE A 503 -22.65 18.20 18.62
N THR A 504 -23.49 18.88 17.83
CA THR A 504 -23.49 20.33 17.70
C THR A 504 -23.77 21.03 19.03
N LEU A 505 -24.78 20.59 19.77
CA LEU A 505 -25.07 21.11 21.11
C LEU A 505 -23.96 20.78 22.11
N GLY A 506 -23.36 19.60 21.99
CA GLY A 506 -22.29 19.15 22.88
C GLY A 506 -20.93 19.83 22.70
N ASN A 507 -20.71 20.46 21.54
CA ASN A 507 -19.53 21.29 21.30
C ASN A 507 -19.58 22.63 22.08
N GLN A 508 -20.72 22.95 22.72
CA GLN A 508 -20.82 24.13 23.58
C GLN A 508 -20.17 23.88 24.95
N SER A 509 -19.41 24.86 25.45
CA SER A 509 -18.65 24.75 26.71
C SER A 509 -19.54 24.62 27.96
N THR A 510 -20.77 25.11 27.88
CA THR A 510 -21.78 25.00 28.95
C THR A 510 -23.15 24.74 28.35
N LEU A 511 -23.85 23.73 28.85
CA LEU A 511 -25.22 23.43 28.43
C LEU A 511 -26.23 24.16 29.32
N SER A 512 -27.29 24.69 28.71
CA SER A 512 -28.43 25.25 29.46
C SER A 512 -29.19 24.14 30.20
N ASP A 513 -29.96 24.47 31.24
CA ASP A 513 -30.82 23.50 31.95
C ASP A 513 -31.78 22.78 31.00
N THR A 514 -32.34 23.50 30.01
CA THR A 514 -33.21 22.92 28.98
C THR A 514 -32.46 21.90 28.12
N THR A 515 -31.23 22.23 27.71
CA THR A 515 -30.37 21.34 26.92
C THR A 515 -29.96 20.12 27.75
N MET A 516 -29.64 20.30 29.03
CA MET A 516 -29.34 19.20 29.96
C MET A 516 -30.52 18.23 30.09
N VAL A 517 -31.74 18.73 30.24
CA VAL A 517 -32.95 17.89 30.29
C VAL A 517 -33.14 17.12 28.97
N ALA A 518 -32.87 17.76 27.82
CA ALA A 518 -32.97 17.10 26.52
C ALA A 518 -31.92 15.98 26.37
N PHE A 519 -30.66 16.21 26.76
CA PHE A 519 -29.62 15.18 26.75
C PHE A 519 -29.92 14.02 27.71
N ILE A 520 -30.49 14.29 28.89
CA ILE A 520 -30.96 13.22 29.80
C ILE A 520 -32.05 12.38 29.12
N GLY A 521 -32.90 12.99 28.29
CA GLY A 521 -33.86 12.30 27.44
C GLY A 521 -33.19 11.39 26.40
N LEU A 522 -32.15 11.88 25.73
CA LEU A 522 -31.38 11.12 24.73
C LEU A 522 -30.61 9.91 25.28
N LEU A 523 -30.38 9.85 26.60
CA LEU A 523 -29.87 8.61 27.22
C LEU A 523 -30.86 7.44 27.11
N LYS A 524 -32.08 7.68 26.63
CA LYS A 524 -33.11 6.67 26.37
C LYS A 524 -33.48 6.58 24.89
N ASP A 525 -32.68 7.17 24.01
CA ASP A 525 -32.90 7.11 22.56
C ASP A 525 -32.91 5.65 22.07
N GLU A 526 -33.66 5.36 21.02
CA GLU A 526 -33.69 4.02 20.41
C GLU A 526 -32.35 3.65 19.76
N ASP A 527 -31.60 4.65 19.29
CA ASP A 527 -30.33 4.48 18.60
C ASP A 527 -29.15 4.54 19.59
N GLY A 528 -28.31 3.50 19.57
CA GLY A 528 -27.17 3.38 20.48
C GLY A 528 -26.10 4.46 20.27
N ASP A 529 -25.88 4.92 19.05
CA ASP A 529 -24.89 5.97 18.79
C ASP A 529 -25.35 7.28 19.42
N ILE A 530 -26.66 7.55 19.41
CA ILE A 530 -27.26 8.72 20.08
C ILE A 530 -27.14 8.65 21.58
N ARG A 531 -27.44 7.48 22.19
CA ARG A 531 -27.26 7.28 23.63
C ARG A 531 -25.80 7.50 24.05
N SER A 532 -24.86 7.00 23.26
CA SER A 532 -23.42 7.16 23.47
C SER A 532 -22.98 8.63 23.35
N SER A 533 -23.39 9.33 22.28
CA SER A 533 -23.13 10.76 22.11
C SER A 533 -23.70 11.59 23.25
N ALA A 534 -24.93 11.29 23.69
CA ALA A 534 -25.54 11.99 24.81
C ALA A 534 -24.76 11.78 26.12
N ALA A 535 -24.32 10.55 26.39
CA ALA A 535 -23.48 10.25 27.55
C ALA A 535 -22.15 11.01 27.49
N TYR A 536 -21.49 11.04 26.34
CA TYR A 536 -20.23 11.76 26.14
C TYR A 536 -20.40 13.26 26.39
N VAL A 537 -21.43 13.88 25.80
CA VAL A 537 -21.69 15.32 25.94
C VAL A 537 -21.99 15.72 27.38
N LEU A 538 -22.78 14.91 28.10
CA LEU A 538 -23.03 15.13 29.52
C LEU A 538 -21.72 15.04 30.32
N GLY A 539 -20.81 14.13 29.97
CA GLY A 539 -19.52 13.97 30.66
C GLY A 539 -18.50 15.08 30.49
N ILE A 540 -18.71 15.99 29.53
CA ILE A 540 -17.93 17.22 29.38
C ILE A 540 -18.33 18.26 30.43
N GLN A 541 -19.54 18.16 30.99
CA GLN A 541 -20.04 19.14 31.95
C GLN A 541 -19.34 19.01 33.31
N SER A 542 -18.96 20.15 33.89
CA SER A 542 -18.19 20.21 35.15
C SER A 542 -18.97 19.77 36.39
N THR A 543 -20.30 19.84 36.35
CA THR A 543 -21.18 19.38 37.42
C THR A 543 -22.37 18.63 36.85
N LEU A 544 -22.59 17.40 37.31
CA LEU A 544 -23.75 16.59 36.97
C LEU A 544 -24.78 16.64 38.11
N SER A 545 -26.06 16.79 37.76
CA SER A 545 -27.14 16.66 38.75
C SER A 545 -27.30 15.21 39.18
N ASP A 546 -27.89 14.98 40.37
CA ASP A 546 -28.21 13.61 40.84
C ASP A 546 -29.07 12.84 39.83
N THR A 547 -30.00 13.52 39.15
CA THR A 547 -30.82 12.95 38.09
C THR A 547 -29.98 12.48 36.90
N THR A 548 -28.98 13.28 36.50
CA THR A 548 -28.05 12.94 35.42
C THR A 548 -27.16 11.77 35.82
N MET A 549 -26.67 11.75 37.05
CA MET A 549 -25.87 10.65 37.59
C MET A 549 -26.65 9.33 37.60
N VAL A 550 -27.91 9.35 38.03
CA VAL A 550 -28.78 8.16 38.01
C VAL A 550 -29.01 7.68 36.58
N ALA A 551 -29.22 8.58 35.62
CA ALA A 551 -29.43 8.22 34.22
C ALA A 551 -28.15 7.60 33.60
N LEU A 552 -26.98 8.18 33.84
CA LEU A 552 -25.68 7.66 33.36
C LEU A 552 -25.33 6.31 34.00
N VAL A 553 -25.63 6.12 35.29
CA VAL A 553 -25.47 4.80 35.94
C VAL A 553 -26.39 3.75 35.31
N GLY A 554 -27.58 4.16 34.84
CA GLY A 554 -28.47 3.30 34.06
C GLY A 554 -27.85 2.82 32.76
N LEU A 555 -27.11 3.70 32.06
CA LEU A 555 -26.43 3.37 30.80
C LEU A 555 -25.27 2.38 30.94
N LEU A 556 -24.77 2.13 32.15
CA LEU A 556 -23.80 1.04 32.38
C LEU A 556 -24.42 -0.35 32.16
N LYS A 557 -25.73 -0.44 31.95
CA LYS A 557 -26.45 -1.68 31.59
C LYS A 557 -27.07 -1.61 30.21
N ASP A 558 -26.68 -0.63 29.39
CA ASP A 558 -27.18 -0.47 28.03
C ASP A 558 -26.81 -1.68 27.16
N GLU A 559 -27.62 -1.99 26.15
CA GLU A 559 -27.33 -3.06 25.20
C GLU A 559 -26.11 -2.75 24.31
N GLY A 560 -25.85 -1.47 24.01
CA GLY A 560 -24.75 -1.04 23.15
C GLY A 560 -23.45 -0.89 23.93
N SER A 561 -22.39 -1.57 23.50
CA SER A 561 -21.10 -1.49 24.18
C SER A 561 -20.49 -0.07 24.14
N ASN A 562 -20.59 0.62 22.99
CA ASN A 562 -20.19 2.03 22.87
C ASN A 562 -20.91 2.92 23.91
N VAL A 563 -22.18 2.63 24.21
CA VAL A 563 -22.98 3.37 25.20
C VAL A 563 -22.48 3.11 26.61
N ARG A 564 -22.26 1.83 26.97
CA ARG A 564 -21.71 1.44 28.27
C ARG A 564 -20.32 2.04 28.48
N GLU A 565 -19.49 2.04 27.45
CA GLU A 565 -18.15 2.63 27.44
C GLU A 565 -18.20 4.14 27.69
N SER A 566 -19.01 4.87 26.90
CA SER A 566 -19.19 6.31 27.03
C SER A 566 -19.73 6.68 28.41
N ALA A 567 -20.72 5.94 28.92
CA ALA A 567 -21.26 6.13 30.25
C ALA A 567 -20.19 5.92 31.34
N ALA A 568 -19.35 4.88 31.22
CA ALA A 568 -18.27 4.61 32.17
C ALA A 568 -17.27 5.77 32.19
N LYS A 569 -16.76 6.19 31.02
CA LYS A 569 -15.82 7.32 30.89
C LYS A 569 -16.41 8.61 31.47
N THR A 570 -17.65 8.91 31.13
CA THR A 570 -18.37 10.10 31.61
C THR A 570 -18.51 10.10 33.14
N LEU A 571 -18.86 8.97 33.75
CA LEU A 571 -18.91 8.87 35.21
C LEU A 571 -17.52 9.04 35.82
N GLY A 572 -16.47 8.51 35.17
CA GLY A 572 -15.09 8.66 35.64
C GLY A 572 -14.53 10.07 35.65
N ASN A 573 -15.10 10.99 34.86
CA ASN A 573 -14.74 12.41 34.89
C ASN A 573 -15.20 13.10 36.18
N GLN A 574 -16.06 12.47 36.98
CA GLN A 574 -16.55 13.04 38.24
C GLN A 574 -15.54 12.80 39.38
N SER A 575 -15.25 13.86 40.13
CA SER A 575 -14.25 13.88 41.21
C SER A 575 -14.62 13.01 42.42
N THR A 576 -15.90 12.74 42.61
CA THR A 576 -16.39 11.83 43.65
C THR A 576 -17.51 10.96 43.09
N LEU A 577 -17.38 9.64 43.30
CA LEU A 577 -18.37 8.67 42.88
C LEU A 577 -19.14 8.12 44.08
N SER A 578 -20.46 8.02 43.95
CA SER A 578 -21.29 7.35 44.95
C SER A 578 -20.92 5.86 45.05
N TYR A 579 -21.20 5.23 46.20
CA TYR A 579 -21.02 3.79 46.37
C TYR A 579 -21.76 2.98 45.29
N THR A 580 -22.97 3.42 44.92
CA THR A 580 -23.77 2.78 43.86
C THR A 580 -23.13 2.90 42.48
N THR A 581 -22.51 4.05 42.17
CA THR A 581 -21.77 4.24 40.91
C THR A 581 -20.50 3.39 40.89
N MET A 582 -19.75 3.35 41.99
CA MET A 582 -18.56 2.50 42.13
C MET A 582 -18.91 1.02 41.95
N ALA A 583 -19.99 0.54 42.57
CA ALA A 583 -20.44 -0.84 42.41
C ALA A 583 -20.84 -1.15 40.96
N ALA A 584 -21.48 -0.21 40.27
CA ALA A 584 -21.86 -0.39 38.86
C ALA A 584 -20.63 -0.43 37.93
N LEU A 585 -19.64 0.44 38.13
CA LEU A 585 -18.37 0.43 37.38
C LEU A 585 -17.55 -0.83 37.63
N VAL A 586 -17.53 -1.35 38.85
CA VAL A 586 -16.90 -2.65 39.16
C VAL A 586 -17.62 -3.79 38.41
N GLY A 587 -18.94 -3.69 38.22
CA GLY A 587 -19.70 -4.62 37.40
C GLY A 587 -19.22 -4.66 35.94
N LEU A 588 -18.88 -3.50 35.37
CA LEU A 588 -18.37 -3.39 34.00
C LEU A 588 -16.98 -4.01 33.77
N LEU A 589 -16.24 -4.36 34.83
CA LEU A 589 -15.02 -5.15 34.66
C LEU A 589 -15.30 -6.58 34.14
N LYS A 590 -16.56 -7.00 34.13
CA LYS A 590 -17.01 -8.28 33.57
C LYS A 590 -17.85 -8.11 32.31
N ASP A 591 -17.83 -6.92 31.70
CA ASP A 591 -18.56 -6.65 30.48
C ASP A 591 -18.10 -7.57 29.34
N GLU A 592 -18.99 -7.91 28.42
CA GLU A 592 -18.65 -8.73 27.24
C GLU A 592 -17.68 -7.99 26.29
N ASP A 593 -17.77 -6.66 26.23
CA ASP A 593 -17.00 -5.82 25.34
C ASP A 593 -15.68 -5.36 26.00
N SER A 594 -14.57 -5.50 25.26
CA SER A 594 -13.25 -5.17 25.76
C SER A 594 -13.04 -3.66 25.94
N ASN A 595 -13.63 -2.80 25.12
CA ASN A 595 -13.51 -1.35 25.30
C ASN A 595 -14.26 -0.91 26.56
N VAL A 596 -15.40 -1.53 26.87
CA VAL A 596 -16.15 -1.29 28.11
C VAL A 596 -15.34 -1.72 29.33
N ARG A 597 -14.78 -2.94 29.33
CA ARG A 597 -13.92 -3.42 30.42
C ARG A 597 -12.70 -2.53 30.63
N SER A 598 -12.04 -2.14 29.55
CA SER A 598 -10.86 -1.25 29.57
C SER A 598 -11.21 0.11 30.17
N SER A 599 -12.33 0.71 29.73
CA SER A 599 -12.80 2.00 30.23
C SER A 599 -13.20 1.94 31.70
N ALA A 600 -13.88 0.87 32.11
CA ALA A 600 -14.20 0.65 33.52
C ALA A 600 -12.93 0.54 34.39
N ALA A 601 -11.91 -0.20 33.92
CA ALA A 601 -10.64 -0.32 34.63
C ALA A 601 -9.94 1.04 34.76
N TYR A 602 -9.82 1.77 33.64
CA TYR A 602 -9.23 3.11 33.60
C TYR A 602 -9.92 4.08 34.56
N VAL A 603 -11.25 4.13 34.52
CA VAL A 603 -12.07 5.02 35.35
C VAL A 603 -11.93 4.70 36.84
N LEU A 604 -11.90 3.43 37.22
CA LEU A 604 -11.64 3.03 38.60
C LEU A 604 -10.25 3.47 39.05
N GLY A 605 -9.25 3.42 38.16
CA GLY A 605 -7.88 3.89 38.48
C GLY A 605 -7.73 5.38 38.72
N ILE A 606 -8.68 6.21 38.29
CA ILE A 606 -8.72 7.64 38.61
C ILE A 606 -9.16 7.89 40.06
N GLN A 607 -9.89 6.95 40.66
CA GLN A 607 -10.45 7.13 42.01
C GLN A 607 -9.35 7.02 43.08
N SER A 608 -9.39 7.92 44.05
CA SER A 608 -8.36 8.05 45.10
C SER A 608 -8.35 6.90 46.12
N THR A 609 -9.44 6.13 46.21
CA THR A 609 -9.54 4.97 47.09
C THR A 609 -10.31 3.85 46.39
N LEU A 610 -9.70 2.67 46.33
CA LEU A 610 -10.32 1.45 45.79
C LEU A 610 -10.55 0.45 46.92
N SER A 611 -11.68 -0.27 46.86
CA SER A 611 -11.93 -1.37 47.79
C SER A 611 -11.11 -2.60 47.43
N ASP A 612 -10.79 -3.47 48.40
CA ASP A 612 -10.10 -4.75 48.14
C ASP A 612 -10.83 -5.61 47.10
N THR A 613 -12.17 -5.53 47.06
CA THR A 613 -12.99 -6.26 46.09
C THR A 613 -12.76 -5.73 44.67
N THR A 614 -12.63 -4.41 44.52
CA THR A 614 -12.30 -3.76 43.24
C THR A 614 -10.88 -4.13 42.80
N MET A 615 -9.93 -4.15 43.73
CA MET A 615 -8.55 -4.54 43.46
C MET A 615 -8.45 -5.97 42.93
N VAL A 616 -9.15 -6.91 43.55
CA VAL A 616 -9.20 -8.31 43.08
C VAL A 616 -9.82 -8.41 41.68
N ALA A 617 -10.86 -7.63 41.38
CA ALA A 617 -11.47 -7.62 40.05
C ALA A 617 -10.51 -7.08 38.98
N LEU A 618 -9.78 -6.00 39.26
CA LEU A 618 -8.76 -5.43 38.36
C LEU A 618 -7.59 -6.37 38.10
N VAL A 619 -7.19 -7.17 39.10
CA VAL A 619 -6.15 -8.20 38.95
C VAL A 619 -6.58 -9.30 37.99
N GLY A 620 -7.86 -9.68 38.04
CA GLY A 620 -8.45 -10.59 37.06
C GLY A 620 -8.28 -10.09 35.63
N LEU A 621 -8.39 -8.78 35.41
CA LEU A 621 -8.23 -8.15 34.10
C LEU A 621 -6.80 -8.14 33.55
N LEU A 622 -5.78 -8.46 34.36
CA LEU A 622 -4.42 -8.67 33.82
C LEU A 622 -4.35 -9.90 32.88
N LYS A 623 -5.34 -10.80 32.98
CA LYS A 623 -5.52 -11.96 32.10
C LYS A 623 -6.57 -11.76 31.02
N ASP A 624 -7.10 -10.55 30.89
CA ASP A 624 -8.14 -10.28 29.91
C ASP A 624 -7.66 -10.55 28.48
N GLU A 625 -8.55 -11.00 27.60
CA GLU A 625 -8.23 -11.24 26.19
C GLU A 625 -7.82 -9.94 25.47
N GLY A 626 -8.43 -8.79 25.84
CA GLY A 626 -8.14 -7.48 25.25
C GLY A 626 -6.82 -6.88 25.73
N SER A 627 -5.92 -6.53 24.79
CA SER A 627 -4.64 -5.88 25.12
C SER A 627 -4.81 -4.53 25.81
N ASN A 628 -5.78 -3.73 25.35
CA ASN A 628 -6.20 -2.47 25.95
C ASN A 628 -6.73 -2.65 27.39
N VAL A 629 -7.49 -3.72 27.65
CA VAL A 629 -8.01 -4.03 28.99
C VAL A 629 -6.88 -4.36 29.95
N ARG A 630 -5.92 -5.20 29.53
CA ARG A 630 -4.74 -5.54 30.31
C ARG A 630 -3.90 -4.30 30.63
N GLU A 631 -3.69 -3.44 29.64
CA GLU A 631 -2.95 -2.18 29.83
C GLU A 631 -3.64 -1.25 30.83
N SER A 632 -4.94 -1.01 30.67
CA SER A 632 -5.73 -0.18 31.59
C SER A 632 -5.74 -0.73 33.00
N ALA A 633 -5.89 -2.05 33.16
CA ALA A 633 -5.82 -2.72 34.46
C ALA A 633 -4.42 -2.63 35.08
N ALA A 634 -3.36 -2.86 34.31
CA ALA A 634 -1.98 -2.75 34.77
C ALA A 634 -1.61 -1.33 35.18
N LYS A 635 -1.98 -0.32 34.38
CA LYS A 635 -1.79 1.10 34.71
C LYS A 635 -2.54 1.48 35.98
N THR A 636 -3.77 1.01 36.12
CA THR A 636 -4.60 1.23 37.30
C THR A 636 -3.97 0.61 38.55
N LEU A 637 -3.55 -0.65 38.48
CA LEU A 637 -2.92 -1.37 39.59
C LEU A 637 -1.54 -0.76 39.93
N GLY A 638 -0.76 -0.34 38.93
CA GLY A 638 0.54 0.31 39.12
C GLY A 638 0.46 1.70 39.74
N ASN A 639 -0.68 2.40 39.58
CA ASN A 639 -0.95 3.68 40.23
C ASN A 639 -1.40 3.54 41.70
N GLN A 640 -1.67 2.32 42.18
CA GLN A 640 -2.05 2.09 43.57
C GLN A 640 -0.82 2.05 44.46
N SER A 641 -0.87 2.75 45.59
CA SER A 641 0.24 2.83 46.54
C SER A 641 0.52 1.53 47.30
N THR A 642 -0.35 0.53 47.21
CA THR A 642 -0.21 -0.79 47.86
C THR A 642 -0.72 -1.91 46.93
N LEU A 643 0.13 -2.88 46.61
CA LEU A 643 -0.23 -4.10 45.86
C LEU A 643 -0.23 -5.30 46.83
N SER A 644 -1.33 -6.04 46.89
CA SER A 644 -1.49 -7.19 47.81
C SER A 644 -0.89 -8.49 47.26
N ASP A 645 -0.48 -9.41 48.13
CA ASP A 645 0.19 -10.68 47.78
C ASP A 645 -0.63 -11.60 46.84
N LYS A 646 -1.95 -11.43 46.81
CA LYS A 646 -2.89 -12.22 45.99
C LYS A 646 -2.75 -11.99 44.47
N ILE A 647 -2.04 -10.93 44.07
CA ILE A 647 -1.87 -10.48 42.68
C ILE A 647 -0.79 -11.27 41.96
N LEU A 648 0.26 -11.64 42.69
CA LEU A 648 1.44 -12.33 42.15
C LEU A 648 1.13 -13.77 41.76
N ASP A 649 0.32 -14.47 42.56
CA ASP A 649 -0.09 -15.85 42.31
C ASP A 649 -0.95 -16.02 41.05
N THR A 650 -1.56 -14.94 40.56
CA THR A 650 -2.47 -15.02 39.42
C THR A 650 -1.70 -15.11 38.09
N LEU A 651 -0.48 -14.60 37.93
CA LEU A 651 0.17 -14.39 36.61
C LEU A 651 0.80 -15.64 35.92
N GLY A 652 0.47 -16.86 36.35
CA GLY A 652 1.09 -18.13 35.92
C GLY A 652 1.23 -18.37 34.41
N MET A 653 2.48 -18.36 33.91
CA MET A 653 2.87 -18.44 32.50
C MET A 653 3.34 -19.83 32.02
N TYR A 654 3.18 -20.06 30.71
CA TYR A 654 3.75 -21.06 29.74
C TYR A 654 2.85 -22.22 29.24
N VAL A 655 3.06 -22.79 28.02
CA VAL A 655 2.87 -22.40 26.58
C VAL A 655 3.05 -23.70 25.72
N GLN A 656 2.10 -23.94 24.78
CA GLN A 656 1.88 -24.80 23.57
C GLN A 656 3.05 -25.50 22.76
N PRO A 657 2.93 -26.07 21.50
CA PRO A 657 1.90 -26.82 20.67
C PRO A 657 2.47 -27.97 19.71
N GLU A 658 1.71 -28.57 18.75
CA GLU A 658 1.99 -28.67 17.26
C GLU A 658 1.15 -29.69 16.39
N GLU A 659 1.12 -29.47 15.04
CA GLU A 659 0.22 -29.92 13.93
C GLU A 659 0.73 -31.04 12.96
N GLN A 660 -0.06 -31.46 11.94
CA GLN A 660 0.36 -32.16 10.68
C GLN A 660 -0.65 -32.08 9.48
N THR A 661 -0.20 -32.33 8.23
CA THR A 661 -0.90 -32.14 6.90
C THR A 661 -0.83 -33.37 5.92
N LEU A 662 -1.56 -33.34 4.76
CA LEU A 662 -1.68 -34.40 3.68
C LEU A 662 -2.13 -33.88 2.26
N ASP A 663 -2.17 -34.75 1.20
CA ASP A 663 -2.00 -34.55 -0.29
C ASP A 663 -3.09 -35.17 -1.24
N TYR A 664 -3.23 -34.77 -2.56
CA TYR A 664 -4.08 -35.41 -3.64
C TYR A 664 -3.81 -35.03 -5.15
N SER A 665 -4.21 -35.90 -6.13
CA SER A 665 -4.06 -35.77 -7.62
C SER A 665 -5.21 -36.38 -8.51
N HIS A 666 -5.81 -35.68 -9.51
CA HIS A 666 -6.44 -36.30 -10.72
C HIS A 666 -6.83 -35.44 -11.98
N ASP A 667 -6.55 -34.12 -12.10
CA ASP A 667 -7.13 -33.22 -13.16
C ASP A 667 -6.14 -32.62 -14.21
N LEU A 668 -5.19 -33.38 -14.79
CA LEU A 668 -3.95 -32.84 -15.41
C LEU A 668 -4.02 -31.86 -16.63
N GLU A 669 -5.07 -31.80 -17.48
CA GLU A 669 -5.15 -30.85 -18.62
C GLU A 669 -5.70 -29.48 -18.20
N SER A 670 -6.89 -29.45 -17.57
CA SER A 670 -7.38 -28.27 -16.86
C SER A 670 -6.38 -27.80 -15.82
N PHE A 671 -5.57 -28.71 -15.29
CA PHE A 671 -4.44 -28.41 -14.43
C PHE A 671 -3.25 -27.79 -15.16
N TYR A 672 -2.94 -28.15 -16.42
CA TYR A 672 -1.91 -27.43 -17.19
C TYR A 672 -2.38 -26.00 -17.51
N GLU A 673 -3.61 -25.81 -17.98
CA GLU A 673 -4.18 -24.48 -18.21
C GLU A 673 -4.28 -23.67 -16.90
N SER A 674 -4.67 -24.32 -15.79
CA SER A 674 -4.67 -23.71 -14.46
C SER A 674 -3.27 -23.35 -14.00
N PHE A 675 -2.26 -24.20 -14.25
CA PHE A 675 -0.86 -23.93 -13.93
C PHE A 675 -0.32 -22.78 -14.78
N LEU A 676 -0.67 -22.71 -16.05
CA LEU A 676 -0.34 -21.61 -16.94
C LEU A 676 -0.99 -20.30 -16.46
N GLN A 677 -2.28 -20.32 -16.11
CA GLN A 677 -2.99 -19.17 -15.55
C GLN A 677 -2.34 -18.71 -14.23
N ARG A 678 -2.01 -19.64 -13.33
CA ARG A 678 -1.28 -19.33 -12.09
C ARG A 678 0.12 -18.78 -12.37
N SER A 679 0.81 -19.27 -13.40
CA SER A 679 2.12 -18.75 -13.81
C SER A 679 2.06 -17.28 -14.24
N PHE A 680 0.93 -16.80 -14.77
CA PHE A 680 0.71 -15.39 -15.04
C PHE A 680 0.39 -14.57 -13.77
N GLN A 681 -0.21 -15.16 -12.75
CA GLN A 681 -0.66 -14.41 -11.56
C GLN A 681 0.32 -14.47 -10.37
N GLU A 682 1.14 -15.51 -10.31
CA GLU A 682 2.02 -15.85 -9.19
C GLU A 682 3.42 -16.15 -9.72
N HIS A 683 4.42 -16.16 -8.83
CA HIS A 683 5.74 -16.73 -9.11
C HIS A 683 5.65 -18.28 -9.17
N PHE A 684 4.98 -18.78 -10.20
CA PHE A 684 4.73 -20.19 -10.43
C PHE A 684 5.43 -20.66 -11.70
N CYS A 685 6.35 -21.62 -11.58
CA CYS A 685 7.04 -22.20 -12.73
C CYS A 685 7.15 -23.72 -12.62
N LEU A 686 7.20 -24.38 -13.77
CA LEU A 686 7.43 -25.82 -13.87
C LEU A 686 8.64 -26.04 -14.75
N SER A 687 9.73 -26.54 -14.19
CA SER A 687 10.99 -26.78 -14.91
C SER A 687 11.49 -28.20 -14.74
N VAL A 688 12.35 -28.65 -15.66
CA VAL A 688 12.97 -29.98 -15.64
C VAL A 688 14.47 -29.82 -15.51
N ASP A 689 15.05 -30.42 -14.47
CA ASP A 689 16.50 -30.50 -14.26
C ASP A 689 16.90 -31.97 -14.09
N ARG A 690 17.64 -32.54 -15.05
CA ARG A 690 18.17 -33.92 -15.03
C ARG A 690 17.15 -34.95 -14.50
N ASP A 691 15.97 -34.99 -15.10
CA ASP A 691 14.83 -35.89 -14.80
C ASP A 691 14.09 -35.61 -13.47
N VAL A 692 14.34 -34.47 -12.82
CA VAL A 692 13.60 -34.00 -11.65
C VAL A 692 12.73 -32.82 -12.04
N TYR A 693 11.42 -32.93 -11.78
CA TYR A 693 10.49 -31.82 -11.95
C TYR A 693 10.59 -30.89 -10.76
N VAL A 694 10.79 -29.62 -11.06
CA VAL A 694 10.91 -28.56 -10.08
C VAL A 694 9.72 -27.63 -10.26
N ILE A 695 8.85 -27.60 -9.25
CA ILE A 695 7.76 -26.63 -9.15
C ILE A 695 8.25 -25.52 -8.23
N ASN A 696 8.38 -24.31 -8.76
CA ASN A 696 8.50 -23.13 -7.91
C ASN A 696 7.13 -22.50 -7.72
N GLN A 697 6.80 -22.14 -6.49
CA GLN A 697 5.56 -21.46 -6.10
C GLN A 697 5.81 -20.64 -4.83
N ALA A 698 4.88 -19.76 -4.45
CA ALA A 698 5.04 -18.86 -3.29
C ALA A 698 5.36 -19.59 -1.97
N SER A 699 4.93 -20.84 -1.79
CA SER A 699 5.26 -21.67 -0.60
C SER A 699 6.67 -22.28 -0.63
N GLY A 700 7.50 -21.97 -1.62
CA GLY A 700 8.84 -22.50 -1.82
C GLY A 700 8.94 -23.63 -2.86
N LEU A 701 10.20 -24.01 -3.14
CA LEU A 701 10.59 -24.97 -4.16
C LEU A 701 10.16 -26.40 -3.79
N ARG A 702 9.47 -27.10 -4.71
CA ARG A 702 9.16 -28.53 -4.58
C ARG A 702 9.80 -29.31 -5.71
N LYS A 703 10.48 -30.41 -5.34
CA LYS A 703 11.09 -31.34 -6.29
C LYS A 703 10.30 -32.64 -6.27
N ALA A 704 9.84 -33.09 -7.43
CA ALA A 704 9.16 -34.35 -7.60
C ALA A 704 9.84 -35.15 -8.71
N LYS A 705 10.10 -36.43 -8.42
CA LYS A 705 10.42 -37.39 -9.47
C LYS A 705 9.13 -38.11 -9.84
N LEU A 706 8.68 -37.93 -11.07
CA LEU A 706 7.47 -38.58 -11.54
C LEU A 706 7.75 -40.05 -11.85
N LYS A 707 6.76 -40.91 -11.59
CA LYS A 707 6.89 -42.36 -11.82
C LYS A 707 6.84 -42.73 -13.31
N ASP A 708 6.20 -41.89 -14.12
CA ASP A 708 6.06 -42.02 -15.57
C ASP A 708 6.36 -40.67 -16.24
N GLU A 709 7.65 -40.35 -16.31
CA GLU A 709 8.19 -39.10 -16.85
C GLU A 709 7.80 -38.91 -18.34
N SER A 710 7.83 -40.00 -19.12
CA SER A 710 7.45 -40.01 -20.53
C SER A 710 6.02 -39.50 -20.76
N ARG A 711 5.08 -39.97 -19.94
CA ARG A 711 3.67 -39.61 -20.11
C ARG A 711 3.41 -38.14 -19.80
N PHE A 712 3.95 -37.63 -18.70
CA PHE A 712 3.76 -36.24 -18.31
C PHE A 712 4.37 -35.25 -19.32
N GLN A 713 5.57 -35.55 -19.87
CA GLN A 713 6.16 -34.68 -20.91
C GLN A 713 5.37 -34.71 -22.22
N VAL A 714 4.88 -35.87 -22.64
CA VAL A 714 4.04 -35.99 -23.86
C VAL A 714 2.73 -35.23 -23.70
N GLU A 715 2.10 -35.31 -22.52
CA GLU A 715 0.85 -34.59 -22.22
C GLU A 715 1.08 -33.07 -22.22
N ILE A 716 2.13 -32.56 -21.57
CA ILE A 716 2.50 -31.12 -21.62
C ILE A 716 2.75 -30.66 -23.07
N ARG A 717 3.52 -31.40 -23.85
CA ARG A 717 3.81 -31.05 -25.25
C ARG A 717 2.56 -31.03 -26.11
N THR A 718 1.63 -31.95 -25.86
CA THR A 718 0.34 -31.99 -26.56
C THR A 718 -0.48 -30.74 -26.26
N ALA A 719 -0.56 -30.33 -24.99
CA ALA A 719 -1.22 -29.10 -24.57
C ALA A 719 -0.58 -27.85 -25.21
N GLN A 720 0.75 -27.74 -25.18
CA GLN A 720 1.48 -26.64 -25.84
C GLN A 720 1.20 -26.56 -27.34
N CYS A 721 1.27 -27.69 -28.07
CA CYS A 721 1.01 -27.72 -29.51
C CYS A 721 -0.44 -27.31 -29.85
N GLN A 722 -1.40 -27.67 -28.99
CA GLN A 722 -2.79 -27.28 -29.16
C GLN A 722 -2.99 -25.78 -28.94
N LEU A 723 -2.35 -25.20 -27.92
CA LEU A 723 -2.35 -23.76 -27.68
C LEU A 723 -1.67 -23.00 -28.83
N GLU A 724 -0.51 -23.46 -29.33
CA GLU A 724 0.16 -22.84 -30.50
C GLU A 724 -0.76 -22.81 -31.73
N LYS A 725 -1.52 -23.87 -31.99
CA LYS A 725 -2.50 -23.91 -33.09
C LYS A 725 -3.68 -22.96 -32.86
N THR A 726 -4.17 -22.90 -31.62
CA THR A 726 -5.34 -22.11 -31.26
C THR A 726 -5.05 -20.61 -31.38
N TYR A 727 -3.88 -20.18 -30.92
CA TYR A 727 -3.50 -18.77 -30.87
C TYR A 727 -2.55 -18.35 -32.01
N SER A 728 -2.12 -19.28 -32.86
CA SER A 728 -1.23 -19.03 -34.01
C SER A 728 0.09 -18.33 -33.66
N LEU A 729 0.63 -18.61 -32.46
CA LEU A 729 1.89 -18.07 -31.95
C LEU A 729 2.89 -19.20 -31.72
N GLY A 730 4.13 -19.05 -32.19
CA GLY A 730 5.21 -20.05 -32.05
C GLY A 730 5.99 -19.96 -30.73
N LEU A 731 5.31 -19.74 -29.60
CA LEU A 731 5.92 -19.33 -28.33
C LEU A 731 6.92 -20.35 -27.77
N TRP A 732 6.54 -21.63 -27.76
CA TRP A 732 7.34 -22.68 -27.12
C TRP A 732 8.43 -23.20 -28.05
N SER A 733 8.24 -23.09 -29.37
CA SER A 733 9.29 -23.40 -30.35
C SER A 733 10.56 -22.56 -30.18
N ALA A 734 10.42 -21.31 -29.71
CA ALA A 734 11.51 -20.36 -29.50
C ALA A 734 12.27 -20.55 -28.17
N LEU A 735 11.70 -21.27 -27.20
CA LEU A 735 12.30 -21.56 -25.89
C LEU A 735 13.19 -22.82 -25.89
N GLY A 736 13.56 -23.33 -27.07
CA GLY A 736 14.52 -24.42 -27.21
C GLY A 736 13.92 -25.77 -27.59
N ARG A 737 13.32 -25.89 -28.78
CA ARG A 737 13.24 -27.19 -29.47
C ARG A 737 14.66 -27.67 -29.81
N GLN A 738 15.32 -28.34 -28.88
CA GLN A 738 16.45 -29.22 -29.19
C GLN A 738 16.10 -30.63 -28.76
N ASN A 739 15.22 -31.29 -29.51
CA ASN A 739 15.10 -32.76 -29.60
C ASN A 739 14.03 -33.09 -30.67
N GLU A 740 14.30 -32.71 -31.92
CA GLU A 740 13.42 -33.02 -33.05
C GLU A 740 13.61 -34.44 -33.63
N ASP A 741 14.52 -35.27 -33.10
CA ASP A 741 14.90 -36.52 -33.79
C ASP A 741 14.60 -37.87 -33.08
N THR A 742 13.88 -37.92 -31.95
CA THR A 742 13.74 -39.21 -31.21
C THR A 742 12.34 -39.70 -30.85
N ILE A 743 11.25 -39.00 -31.20
CA ILE A 743 9.89 -39.48 -30.87
C ILE A 743 9.05 -39.86 -32.12
N HIS A 744 9.62 -39.74 -33.32
CA HIS A 744 9.06 -40.40 -34.51
C HIS A 744 9.81 -41.71 -34.80
N HIS A 745 9.66 -42.69 -33.91
CA HIS A 745 9.54 -44.13 -34.22
C HIS A 745 9.60 -44.94 -32.93
N GLY A 746 8.45 -45.50 -32.53
CA GLY A 746 8.29 -46.39 -31.39
C GLY A 746 6.81 -46.62 -31.11
#